data_AF-A0A9W5KR77-F1
#
_entry.id   AF-A0A9W5KR77-F1
#
_cell.length_a   1.000
_cell.length_b   1.000
_cell.length_c   1.000
_cell.angle_alpha   90.00
_cell.angle_beta   90.00
_cell.angle_gamma   90.00
#
_symmetry.space_group_name_H-M   'P 1'
#
loop_
_entity.id
_entity.type
_entity.pdbx_description
1 polymer ?
#
loop_
_entity_poly.entity_id
_entity_poly.type
_entity_poly.pdbx_seq_one_letter_code
_entity_poly.pdbx_strand_id
1 'polypeptide(L)'
;MKNLEKGLTGQDATKAIANALQLIFIDDTVNYQSYVNFALSLITIAVPEIGILTPFIGLFFAALNKNSATPPSATDIFQAMQPAIQAMIDKSLETEELKHLNDAAAELRGALSAYQDEMDTIQGLGGFDKVDQATKDLFWGKLIDVDTFFRVKVPVFIQPNPQFPDLVLISAPYYTMFASMHLIFLRDIIYHGQTWNAKKFTQGVNGVSGSLDAYKIDLKKLIKTYSKNIHDIFNQGLQRYGDSFNDTVQFRKKQQYIEIMTTHCLDFARLFPTFDPDLYPIGSSGINLQKTRRLLSPILPIREFDVVSIDTSKWPDYNNGLLPDPNKRVLKKVTLYPYYGSRWDPNRNILWAVEIEDSFGTQLYGTIPPDSSSIDTGDKGGAHPIPIDPSNPVVDIYMYSFHTNGEATIQFTMKDGTQYKVGWVGSLQRYEIPGAHYLSYLYEVDYTKDDDPKYGYGRIGRLVGVSTPQEAMGENYIGIPDEDGNLSGMGFAWENGDIDNGIGSLQVVKETITGTNVVKLNYQQIVRLPIQNKTKLSYNVRIHYASKNEIKGFFHIYTGSDDLLKGEVTFPSTETDDVQKMVAVQGDNGKYALHVFETPVTLPVGQFTAYIQNNSTEDFYLDRIEFVPVTSDDNLPDITIPFHANLSIQPGESQTIWKSPGSRVGISTDFTTHVLSNFVGFAQYYKSGEPLDRSSMGDLSDHVQKSISTGFDEIRIMNAGEVGTASIVGTVSGSIDLSSNNNPGNNPNDTVTIDTSFDVSRGDTQIIWTAPQSKLGVSTKFQLDLGIYSTIELHYLKSGVIQQPIGVYSDDDQDNLIQDSVPTGFDQIEVYNSYDFYNHFDNAEGSLKGTISFASNSSRNTFVFLKNK
;
A
#
# COMPACT_ATOMS: atom_id res chain seq x y z
N MET A 1 -2.93 5.95 13.77
CA MET A 1 -2.57 5.81 12.34
C MET A 1 -1.09 6.05 12.16
N LYS A 2 -0.60 7.29 11.98
CA LYS A 2 0.85 7.56 11.83
C LYS A 2 1.78 6.88 12.85
N ASN A 3 1.42 6.89 14.15
CA ASN A 3 2.19 6.19 15.21
C ASN A 3 2.23 4.65 15.07
N LEU A 4 1.20 4.07 14.44
CA LEU A 4 1.16 2.65 14.15
C LEU A 4 2.03 2.33 12.93
N GLU A 5 1.86 3.07 11.84
CA GLU A 5 2.66 2.89 10.61
C GLU A 5 4.15 2.93 10.96
N LYS A 6 4.54 3.94 11.76
CA LYS A 6 5.87 4.11 12.34
C LYS A 6 6.36 2.95 13.20
N GLY A 7 5.48 2.41 14.05
CA GLY A 7 5.83 1.29 14.91
C GLY A 7 5.98 -0.02 14.13
N LEU A 8 5.14 -0.25 13.11
CA LEU A 8 5.19 -1.41 12.21
C LEU A 8 6.43 -1.42 11.32
N THR A 9 6.95 -0.26 10.92
CA THR A 9 8.19 -0.13 10.14
C THR A 9 9.45 -0.07 11.00
N GLY A 10 9.32 -0.01 12.33
CA GLY A 10 10.40 0.03 13.30
C GLY A 10 10.55 -1.26 14.11
N GLN A 11 11.43 -1.27 15.12
CA GLN A 11 11.66 -2.44 16.00
C GLN A 11 10.53 -2.71 17.02
N ASP A 12 9.41 -1.98 16.97
CA ASP A 12 8.35 -1.99 18.01
C ASP A 12 6.94 -2.20 17.42
N ALA A 13 6.84 -2.99 16.34
CA ALA A 13 5.60 -3.31 15.62
C ALA A 13 4.51 -3.83 16.56
N THR A 14 4.92 -4.68 17.49
CA THR A 14 4.16 -5.21 18.61
C THR A 14 3.43 -4.14 19.44
N LYS A 15 4.12 -3.08 19.87
CA LYS A 15 3.53 -2.01 20.69
C LYS A 15 2.60 -1.13 19.86
N ALA A 16 2.94 -0.95 18.59
CA ALA A 16 2.13 -0.22 17.60
C ALA A 16 0.76 -0.88 17.44
N ILE A 17 0.74 -2.20 17.25
CA ILE A 17 -0.47 -3.03 17.15
C ILE A 17 -1.24 -2.98 18.47
N ALA A 18 -0.59 -3.10 19.62
CA ALA A 18 -1.27 -3.03 20.92
C ALA A 18 -2.00 -1.68 21.14
N ASN A 19 -1.38 -0.55 20.78
CA ASN A 19 -2.01 0.77 20.87
C ASN A 19 -3.20 0.93 19.91
N ALA A 20 -3.07 0.38 18.70
CA ALA A 20 -4.17 0.38 17.75
C ALA A 20 -5.36 -0.45 18.22
N LEU A 21 -5.09 -1.60 18.83
CA LEU A 21 -6.11 -2.48 19.34
C LEU A 21 -6.89 -1.84 20.50
N GLN A 22 -6.29 -0.94 21.29
CA GLN A 22 -7.04 -0.14 22.28
C GLN A 22 -8.07 0.82 21.66
N LEU A 23 -7.89 1.22 20.40
CA LEU A 23 -8.86 2.06 19.67
C LEU A 23 -9.96 1.23 18.99
N ILE A 24 -9.68 -0.04 18.73
CA ILE A 24 -10.60 -0.99 18.10
C ILE A 24 -11.44 -1.71 19.16
N PHE A 25 -10.85 -2.06 20.31
CA PHE A 25 -11.52 -2.75 21.41
C PHE A 25 -11.82 -1.77 22.54
N ILE A 26 -13.08 -1.35 22.65
CA ILE A 26 -13.58 -0.43 23.68
C ILE A 26 -14.52 -1.20 24.60
N ASP A 27 -14.18 -1.32 25.88
CA ASP A 27 -15.03 -1.93 26.92
C ASP A 27 -15.61 -3.32 26.52
N ASP A 28 -14.73 -4.28 26.16
CA ASP A 28 -15.05 -5.64 25.67
C ASP A 28 -15.84 -5.72 24.34
N THR A 29 -16.10 -4.58 23.70
CA THR A 29 -16.77 -4.50 22.40
C THR A 29 -15.82 -4.08 21.29
N VAL A 30 -16.13 -4.47 20.05
CA VAL A 30 -15.34 -4.11 18.87
C VAL A 30 -15.97 -2.93 18.15
N ASN A 31 -15.24 -1.82 18.04
CA ASN A 31 -15.57 -0.73 17.13
C ASN A 31 -15.15 -1.14 15.70
N TYR A 32 -16.06 -1.81 15.00
CA TYR A 32 -15.81 -2.31 13.63
C TYR A 32 -15.42 -1.20 12.66
N GLN A 33 -15.99 0.00 12.83
CA GLN A 33 -15.71 1.12 11.95
C GLN A 33 -14.28 1.65 12.11
N SER A 34 -13.79 1.73 13.35
CA SER A 34 -12.37 2.00 13.63
C SER A 34 -11.49 0.92 13.01
N TYR A 35 -11.91 -0.35 13.10
CA TYR A 35 -11.21 -1.46 12.49
C TYR A 35 -11.14 -1.35 10.95
N VAL A 36 -12.23 -1.05 10.25
CA VAL A 36 -12.21 -0.92 8.78
C VAL A 36 -11.22 0.15 8.36
N ASN A 37 -11.28 1.32 8.98
CA ASN A 37 -10.37 2.42 8.68
C ASN A 37 -8.91 2.02 8.91
N PHE A 38 -8.68 1.23 9.95
CA PHE A 38 -7.37 0.72 10.32
C PHE A 38 -6.85 -0.36 9.36
N ALA A 39 -7.67 -1.33 8.99
CA ALA A 39 -7.31 -2.36 8.04
C ALA A 39 -7.01 -1.75 6.66
N LEU A 40 -7.83 -0.80 6.21
CA LEU A 40 -7.65 -0.10 4.93
C LEU A 40 -6.37 0.70 4.86
N SER A 41 -5.98 1.41 5.92
CA SER A 41 -4.71 2.15 5.93
C SER A 41 -3.49 1.25 5.91
N LEU A 42 -3.63 0.08 6.53
CA LEU A 42 -2.50 -0.81 6.70
C LEU A 42 -2.20 -1.59 5.42
N ILE A 43 -3.22 -1.90 4.62
CA ILE A 43 -3.11 -2.69 3.38
C ILE A 43 -1.99 -2.21 2.45
N THR A 44 -1.66 -0.93 2.46
CA THR A 44 -0.66 -0.30 1.58
C THR A 44 0.74 -0.21 2.20
N ILE A 45 0.92 -0.65 3.45
CA ILE A 45 2.19 -0.56 4.19
C ILE A 45 3.07 -1.76 3.90
N ALA A 46 4.38 -1.54 3.94
CA ALA A 46 5.40 -2.59 3.91
C ALA A 46 5.96 -2.85 5.31
N VAL A 47 6.09 -4.12 5.69
CA VAL A 47 6.72 -4.52 6.96
C VAL A 47 7.92 -5.42 6.62
N PRO A 48 9.17 -4.97 6.86
CA PRO A 48 10.35 -5.75 6.55
C PRO A 48 10.41 -7.08 7.30
N GLU A 49 11.05 -8.08 6.68
CA GLU A 49 11.35 -9.42 7.22
C GLU A 49 10.14 -10.33 7.54
N ILE A 50 9.15 -9.85 8.30
CA ILE A 50 8.01 -10.65 8.78
C ILE A 50 6.76 -10.55 7.92
N GLY A 51 6.74 -9.63 6.94
CA GLY A 51 5.56 -9.35 6.14
C GLY A 51 4.46 -8.63 6.93
N ILE A 52 3.47 -8.11 6.22
CA ILE A 52 2.36 -7.37 6.80
C ILE A 52 1.24 -8.29 7.35
N LEU A 53 1.15 -9.55 6.91
CA LEU A 53 0.14 -10.46 7.44
C LEU A 53 0.32 -10.70 8.94
N THR A 54 1.56 -10.88 9.40
CA THR A 54 1.89 -11.11 10.81
C THR A 54 1.27 -10.03 11.73
N PRO A 55 1.50 -8.73 11.50
CA PRO A 55 0.84 -7.69 12.28
C PRO A 55 -0.67 -7.57 12.01
N PHE A 56 -1.17 -8.06 10.88
CA PHE A 56 -2.61 -8.12 10.59
C PHE A 56 -3.34 -9.16 11.42
N ILE A 57 -2.77 -10.34 11.68
CA ILE A 57 -3.47 -11.46 12.33
C ILE A 57 -4.08 -11.04 13.67
N GLY A 58 -3.33 -10.33 14.50
CA GLY A 58 -3.78 -9.84 15.81
C GLY A 58 -4.93 -8.82 15.75
N LEU A 59 -5.17 -8.18 14.60
CA LEU A 59 -6.30 -7.27 14.40
C LEU A 59 -7.62 -8.00 14.16
N PHE A 60 -7.54 -9.15 13.50
CA PHE A 60 -8.73 -9.95 13.15
C PHE A 60 -9.08 -10.93 14.27
N PHE A 61 -8.05 -11.46 14.94
CA PHE A 61 -8.19 -12.40 16.04
C PHE A 61 -7.47 -11.85 17.27
N ALA A 62 -8.23 -11.23 18.17
CA ALA A 62 -7.70 -10.61 19.39
C ALA A 62 -6.88 -11.60 20.23
N ALA A 63 -7.33 -12.86 20.27
CA ALA A 63 -6.67 -13.96 20.99
C ALA A 63 -5.28 -14.32 20.44
N LEU A 64 -4.98 -13.96 19.19
CA LEU A 64 -3.67 -14.19 18.57
C LEU A 64 -2.69 -13.03 18.80
N ASN A 65 -3.12 -11.96 19.48
CA ASN A 65 -2.21 -10.90 19.91
C ASN A 65 -1.48 -11.28 21.20
N LYS A 66 -0.35 -11.99 21.07
CA LYS A 66 0.43 -12.49 22.20
C LYS A 66 1.28 -11.44 22.92
N ASN A 67 1.37 -10.23 22.37
CA ASN A 67 2.33 -9.24 22.84
C ASN A 67 1.70 -8.08 23.65
N SER A 68 0.38 -8.09 23.87
CA SER A 68 -0.25 -7.25 24.88
C SER A 68 -0.18 -7.93 26.25
N ALA A 69 0.24 -7.20 27.30
CA ALA A 69 0.32 -7.72 28.68
C ALA A 69 -1.02 -8.30 29.20
N THR A 70 -2.13 -7.93 28.56
CA THR A 70 -3.45 -8.56 28.72
C THR A 70 -4.09 -8.63 27.33
N PRO A 71 -4.23 -9.81 26.71
CA PRO A 71 -5.01 -9.96 25.48
C PRO A 71 -6.44 -9.41 25.73
N PRO A 72 -7.02 -8.61 24.82
CA PRO A 72 -8.40 -8.17 24.98
C PRO A 72 -9.32 -9.39 25.11
N SER A 73 -10.24 -9.39 26.07
CA SER A 73 -11.34 -10.37 26.20
C SER A 73 -12.41 -10.23 25.10
N ALA A 74 -12.15 -9.37 24.11
CA ALA A 74 -13.10 -9.00 23.07
C ALA A 74 -13.43 -10.16 22.13
N THR A 75 -14.65 -10.11 21.59
CA THR A 75 -15.09 -11.00 20.51
C THR A 75 -14.26 -10.76 19.24
N ASP A 76 -13.99 -11.83 18.48
CA ASP A 76 -13.24 -11.73 17.21
C ASP A 76 -13.99 -10.83 16.21
N ILE A 77 -13.27 -10.11 15.32
CA ILE A 77 -13.87 -9.12 14.40
C ILE A 77 -15.01 -9.70 13.54
N PHE A 78 -14.89 -10.98 13.22
CA PHE A 78 -15.87 -11.75 12.47
C PHE A 78 -17.23 -11.80 13.18
N GLN A 79 -17.24 -12.00 14.50
CA GLN A 79 -18.47 -11.94 15.29
C GLN A 79 -19.03 -10.52 15.35
N ALA A 80 -18.17 -9.50 15.43
CA ALA A 80 -18.60 -8.10 15.41
C ALA A 80 -19.26 -7.66 14.10
N MET A 81 -19.02 -8.36 12.98
CA MET A 81 -19.71 -8.12 11.71
C MET A 81 -21.13 -8.70 11.64
N GLN A 82 -21.49 -9.64 12.52
CA GLN A 82 -22.77 -10.35 12.42
C GLN A 82 -24.00 -9.44 12.54
N PRO A 83 -24.04 -8.42 13.42
CA PRO A 83 -25.16 -7.46 13.44
C PRO A 83 -25.30 -6.68 12.13
N ALA A 84 -24.19 -6.30 11.49
CA ALA A 84 -24.21 -5.64 10.18
C ALA A 84 -24.71 -6.61 9.10
N ILE A 85 -24.31 -7.88 9.14
CA ILE A 85 -24.82 -8.90 8.20
C ILE A 85 -26.33 -9.07 8.37
N GLN A 86 -26.83 -9.17 9.61
CA GLN A 86 -28.28 -9.28 9.91
C GLN A 86 -29.05 -8.06 9.38
N ALA A 87 -28.50 -6.86 9.58
CA ALA A 87 -29.04 -5.61 9.07
C ALA A 87 -29.07 -5.57 7.53
N MET A 88 -28.02 -6.05 6.86
CA MET A 88 -27.91 -6.10 5.40
C MET A 88 -28.96 -7.01 4.76
N ILE A 89 -29.25 -8.15 5.37
CA ILE A 89 -30.24 -9.12 4.87
C ILE A 89 -31.65 -8.92 5.44
N ASP A 90 -31.82 -7.97 6.37
CA ASP A 90 -33.07 -7.68 7.09
C ASP A 90 -33.68 -8.93 7.76
N LYS A 91 -32.83 -9.81 8.31
CA LYS A 91 -33.24 -10.97 9.11
C LYS A 91 -32.19 -11.34 10.15
N SER A 92 -32.64 -12.00 11.21
CA SER A 92 -31.74 -12.71 12.12
C SER A 92 -31.10 -13.90 11.41
N LEU A 93 -29.82 -14.12 11.68
CA LEU A 93 -29.10 -15.31 11.21
C LEU A 93 -29.64 -16.56 11.89
N GLU A 94 -29.85 -17.60 11.09
CA GLU A 94 -30.26 -18.93 11.56
C GLU A 94 -29.07 -19.68 12.19
N THR A 95 -29.35 -20.70 13.01
CA THR A 95 -28.32 -21.48 13.70
C THR A 95 -27.28 -22.07 12.75
N GLU A 96 -27.71 -22.57 11.59
CA GLU A 96 -26.80 -23.16 10.59
C GLU A 96 -25.97 -22.10 9.87
N GLU A 97 -26.52 -20.91 9.61
CA GLU A 97 -25.80 -19.77 9.02
C GLU A 97 -24.73 -19.25 10.00
N LEU A 98 -25.08 -19.11 11.29
CA LEU A 98 -24.12 -18.76 12.35
C LEU A 98 -23.02 -19.81 12.47
N LYS A 99 -23.38 -21.10 12.45
CA LYS A 99 -22.42 -22.19 12.51
C LYS A 99 -21.44 -22.14 11.33
N HIS A 100 -21.95 -21.92 10.11
CA HIS A 100 -21.12 -21.78 8.91
C HIS A 100 -20.07 -20.68 9.05
N LEU A 101 -20.48 -19.48 9.48
CA LEU A 101 -19.59 -18.34 9.67
C LEU A 101 -18.57 -18.58 10.79
N ASN A 102 -19.02 -19.10 11.94
CA ASN A 102 -18.17 -19.31 13.11
C ASN A 102 -17.14 -20.42 12.89
N ASP A 103 -17.53 -21.53 12.26
CA ASP A 103 -16.62 -22.63 11.95
C ASP A 103 -15.50 -22.15 11.02
N ALA A 104 -15.84 -21.39 9.97
CA ALA A 104 -14.84 -20.91 9.03
C ALA A 104 -13.86 -19.92 9.66
N ALA A 105 -14.33 -19.02 10.54
CA ALA A 105 -13.46 -18.13 11.31
C ALA A 105 -12.55 -18.92 12.28
N ALA A 106 -13.08 -19.94 12.94
CA ALA A 106 -12.30 -20.78 13.87
C ALA A 106 -11.22 -21.60 13.15
N GLU A 107 -11.52 -22.15 11.98
CA GLU A 107 -10.56 -22.88 11.16
C GLU A 107 -9.44 -21.95 10.66
N LEU A 108 -9.78 -20.76 10.16
CA LEU A 108 -8.78 -19.76 9.74
C LEU A 108 -7.87 -19.37 10.91
N ARG A 109 -8.46 -19.10 12.08
CA ARG A 109 -7.72 -18.79 13.30
C ARG A 109 -6.73 -19.89 13.66
N GLY A 110 -7.12 -21.15 13.52
CA GLY A 110 -6.24 -22.30 13.75
C GLY A 110 -5.04 -22.33 12.81
N ALA A 111 -5.26 -22.11 11.51
CA ALA A 111 -4.19 -22.07 10.51
C ALA A 111 -3.22 -20.90 10.76
N LEU A 112 -3.76 -19.71 11.01
CA LEU A 112 -2.97 -18.50 11.26
C LEU A 112 -2.20 -18.57 12.59
N SER A 113 -2.78 -19.17 13.62
CA SER A 113 -2.08 -19.38 14.89
C SER A 113 -0.83 -20.21 14.68
N ALA A 114 -0.92 -21.32 13.93
CA ALA A 114 0.25 -22.17 13.68
C ALA A 114 1.33 -21.46 12.86
N TYR A 115 0.94 -20.64 11.89
CA TYR A 115 1.86 -19.77 11.14
C TYR A 115 2.56 -18.75 12.05
N GLN A 116 1.79 -18.07 12.92
CA GLN A 116 2.30 -17.04 13.81
C GLN A 116 3.21 -17.61 14.90
N ASP A 117 2.90 -18.78 15.46
CA ASP A 117 3.73 -19.46 16.46
C ASP A 117 5.15 -19.73 15.93
N GLU A 118 5.25 -20.17 14.67
CA GLU A 118 6.54 -20.42 14.03
C GLU A 118 7.26 -19.10 13.69
N MET A 119 6.53 -18.08 13.22
CA MET A 119 7.10 -16.74 13.00
C MET A 119 7.69 -16.15 14.29
N ASP A 120 6.93 -16.20 15.39
CA ASP A 120 7.36 -15.74 16.72
C ASP A 120 8.61 -16.50 17.18
N THR A 121 8.66 -17.82 16.94
CA THR A 121 9.83 -18.65 17.26
C THR A 121 11.07 -18.19 16.49
N ILE A 122 10.94 -17.96 15.18
CA ILE A 122 12.04 -17.48 14.33
C ILE A 122 12.52 -16.10 14.78
N GLN A 123 11.59 -15.19 15.04
CA GLN A 123 11.93 -13.84 15.52
C GLN A 123 12.59 -13.88 16.91
N GLY A 124 12.12 -14.75 17.81
CA GLY A 124 12.75 -14.98 19.12
C GLY A 124 14.17 -15.54 19.05
N LEU A 125 14.53 -16.20 17.95
CA LEU A 125 15.88 -16.69 17.67
C LEU A 125 16.76 -15.68 16.90
N GLY A 126 16.26 -14.47 16.66
CA GLY A 126 17.00 -13.38 16.02
C GLY A 126 16.81 -13.28 14.50
N GLY A 127 15.76 -13.89 13.95
CA GLY A 127 15.32 -13.71 12.57
C GLY A 127 15.69 -14.86 11.62
N PHE A 128 15.21 -14.77 10.38
CA PHE A 128 15.37 -15.85 9.38
C PHE A 128 16.83 -16.16 9.03
N ASP A 129 17.74 -15.21 9.20
CA ASP A 129 19.18 -15.41 8.95
C ASP A 129 19.90 -16.17 10.07
N LYS A 130 19.24 -16.38 11.22
CA LYS A 130 19.82 -16.99 12.43
C LYS A 130 19.29 -18.39 12.73
N VAL A 131 18.28 -18.84 11.99
CA VAL A 131 17.67 -20.17 12.18
C VAL A 131 18.17 -21.18 11.15
N ASP A 132 18.13 -22.46 11.53
CA ASP A 132 18.54 -23.55 10.66
C ASP A 132 17.50 -23.86 9.57
N GLN A 133 17.90 -24.69 8.59
CA GLN A 133 17.02 -25.05 7.48
C GLN A 133 15.79 -25.85 7.93
N ALA A 134 15.89 -26.64 9.00
CA ALA A 134 14.76 -27.41 9.52
C ALA A 134 13.64 -26.49 10.04
N THR A 135 14.01 -25.42 10.74
CA THR A 135 13.08 -24.39 11.22
C THR A 135 12.44 -23.64 10.05
N LYS A 136 13.23 -23.29 9.02
CA LYS A 136 12.69 -22.69 7.78
C LYS A 136 11.74 -23.60 7.03
N ASP A 137 12.02 -24.91 6.98
CA ASP A 137 11.16 -25.90 6.33
C ASP A 137 9.84 -26.09 7.10
N LEU A 138 9.89 -26.06 8.44
CA LEU A 138 8.71 -26.14 9.29
C LEU A 138 7.79 -24.92 9.09
N PHE A 139 8.36 -23.71 9.13
CA PHE A 139 7.63 -22.47 8.83
C PHE A 139 7.03 -22.47 7.43
N TRP A 140 7.80 -22.92 6.43
CA TRP A 140 7.31 -23.07 5.05
C TRP A 140 6.13 -24.05 4.95
N GLY A 141 6.13 -25.12 5.75
CA GLY A 141 4.98 -26.02 5.88
C GLY A 141 3.72 -25.30 6.36
N LYS A 142 3.84 -24.41 7.37
CA LYS A 142 2.71 -23.63 7.89
C LYS A 142 2.21 -22.58 6.89
N LEU A 143 3.10 -21.97 6.12
CA LEU A 143 2.74 -21.16 4.96
C LEU A 143 1.84 -21.95 3.98
N ILE A 144 2.24 -23.16 3.61
CA ILE A 144 1.45 -24.00 2.68
C ILE A 144 0.08 -24.35 3.26
N ASP A 145 0.00 -24.64 4.57
CA ASP A 145 -1.27 -24.92 5.25
C ASP A 145 -2.22 -23.72 5.17
N VAL A 146 -1.71 -22.50 5.36
CA VAL A 146 -2.47 -21.24 5.25
C VAL A 146 -2.91 -20.98 3.80
N ASP A 147 -2.01 -21.12 2.82
CA ASP A 147 -2.36 -20.96 1.39
C ASP A 147 -3.45 -21.95 0.97
N THR A 148 -3.29 -23.21 1.38
CA THR A 148 -4.25 -24.29 1.11
C THR A 148 -5.60 -23.99 1.74
N PHE A 149 -5.62 -23.52 2.98
CA PHE A 149 -6.84 -23.08 3.63
C PHE A 149 -7.56 -22.03 2.78
N PHE A 150 -6.88 -20.95 2.40
CA PHE A 150 -7.53 -19.90 1.63
C PHE A 150 -8.05 -20.39 0.28
N ARG A 151 -7.24 -21.15 -0.47
CA ARG A 151 -7.62 -21.69 -1.79
C ARG A 151 -8.83 -22.63 -1.73
N VAL A 152 -8.99 -23.37 -0.64
CA VAL A 152 -10.12 -24.29 -0.45
C VAL A 152 -11.34 -23.59 0.12
N LYS A 153 -11.16 -22.73 1.12
CA LYS A 153 -12.27 -22.21 1.95
C LYS A 153 -12.84 -20.89 1.45
N VAL A 154 -12.02 -20.00 0.88
CA VAL A 154 -12.52 -18.73 0.33
C VAL A 154 -13.57 -18.96 -0.75
N PRO A 155 -13.40 -19.89 -1.72
CA PRO A 155 -14.43 -20.15 -2.72
C PRO A 155 -15.74 -20.76 -2.17
N VAL A 156 -15.73 -21.36 -0.98
CA VAL A 156 -16.91 -22.01 -0.38
C VAL A 156 -17.95 -20.98 0.06
N PHE A 157 -17.52 -19.82 0.53
CA PHE A 157 -18.41 -18.73 0.98
C PHE A 157 -19.33 -18.18 -0.10
N ILE A 158 -18.97 -18.38 -1.37
CA ILE A 158 -19.73 -17.88 -2.52
C ILE A 158 -20.45 -19.01 -3.26
N GLN A 159 -20.48 -20.22 -2.69
CA GLN A 159 -21.25 -21.33 -3.26
C GLN A 159 -22.73 -21.17 -2.90
N PRO A 160 -23.63 -21.16 -3.91
CA PRO A 160 -25.06 -21.15 -3.65
C PRO A 160 -25.48 -22.37 -2.85
N ASN A 161 -26.30 -22.16 -1.82
CA ASN A 161 -26.90 -23.25 -1.05
C ASN A 161 -28.44 -23.23 -1.25
N PRO A 162 -29.05 -24.29 -1.80
CA PRO A 162 -30.51 -24.33 -2.00
C PRO A 162 -31.32 -24.27 -0.71
N GLN A 163 -30.76 -24.73 0.41
CA GLN A 163 -31.40 -24.67 1.74
C GLN A 163 -31.25 -23.29 2.38
N PHE A 164 -30.15 -22.58 2.07
CA PHE A 164 -29.83 -21.25 2.58
C PHE A 164 -29.59 -20.28 1.41
N PRO A 165 -30.66 -19.78 0.75
CA PRO A 165 -30.54 -18.97 -0.47
C PRO A 165 -29.81 -17.63 -0.25
N ASP A 166 -29.72 -17.16 1.00
CA ASP A 166 -29.03 -15.93 1.37
C ASP A 166 -27.57 -16.15 1.77
N LEU A 167 -27.10 -17.41 1.82
CA LEU A 167 -25.78 -17.75 2.36
C LEU A 167 -24.63 -16.99 1.68
N VAL A 168 -24.73 -16.78 0.36
CA VAL A 168 -23.73 -16.02 -0.41
C VAL A 168 -23.67 -14.55 0.06
N LEU A 169 -24.82 -13.91 0.30
CA LEU A 169 -24.86 -12.53 0.79
C LEU A 169 -24.39 -12.46 2.25
N ILE A 170 -24.88 -13.38 3.09
CA ILE A 170 -24.47 -13.50 4.50
C ILE A 170 -22.95 -13.62 4.62
N SER A 171 -22.34 -14.36 3.71
CA SER A 171 -20.92 -14.65 3.69
C SER A 171 -20.06 -13.55 3.06
N ALA A 172 -20.64 -12.55 2.39
CA ALA A 172 -19.90 -11.59 1.58
C ALA A 172 -18.85 -10.77 2.37
N PRO A 173 -19.15 -10.27 3.59
CA PRO A 173 -18.12 -9.59 4.40
C PRO A 173 -16.98 -10.52 4.82
N TYR A 174 -17.28 -11.76 5.18
CA TYR A 174 -16.26 -12.77 5.53
C TYR A 174 -15.39 -13.12 4.33
N TYR A 175 -16.02 -13.35 3.18
CA TYR A 175 -15.34 -13.60 1.91
C TYR A 175 -14.36 -12.47 1.59
N THR A 176 -14.80 -11.21 1.69
CA THR A 176 -13.96 -10.03 1.41
C THR A 176 -12.77 -9.96 2.36
N MET A 177 -12.99 -10.19 3.65
CA MET A 177 -11.90 -10.16 4.64
C MET A 177 -10.88 -11.28 4.37
N PHE A 178 -11.34 -12.51 4.12
CA PHE A 178 -10.44 -13.63 3.85
C PHE A 178 -9.70 -13.45 2.52
N ALA A 179 -10.38 -12.94 1.49
CA ALA A 179 -9.77 -12.58 0.21
C ALA A 179 -8.66 -11.54 0.41
N SER A 180 -8.93 -10.47 1.18
CA SER A 180 -7.94 -9.44 1.52
C SER A 180 -6.71 -10.06 2.19
N MET A 181 -6.92 -10.91 3.20
CA MET A 181 -5.82 -11.60 3.90
C MET A 181 -5.02 -12.52 2.98
N HIS A 182 -5.68 -13.22 2.07
CA HIS A 182 -5.01 -14.09 1.11
C HIS A 182 -4.15 -13.29 0.11
N LEU A 183 -4.65 -12.15 -0.38
CA LEU A 183 -3.86 -11.28 -1.27
C LEU A 183 -2.65 -10.68 -0.54
N ILE A 184 -2.83 -10.24 0.71
CA ILE A 184 -1.74 -9.78 1.59
C ILE A 184 -0.70 -10.89 1.78
N PHE A 185 -1.16 -12.10 2.10
CA PHE A 185 -0.31 -13.26 2.33
C PHE A 185 0.55 -13.62 1.11
N LEU A 186 -0.05 -13.67 -0.08
CA LEU A 186 0.70 -13.94 -1.32
C LEU A 186 1.69 -12.81 -1.63
N ARG A 187 1.31 -11.56 -1.35
CA ARG A 187 2.22 -10.42 -1.48
C ARG A 187 3.44 -10.59 -0.57
N ASP A 188 3.25 -10.98 0.69
CA ASP A 188 4.37 -11.21 1.61
C ASP A 188 5.29 -12.35 1.13
N ILE A 189 4.73 -13.44 0.60
CA ILE A 189 5.53 -14.52 -0.02
C ILE A 189 6.37 -13.98 -1.17
N ILE A 190 5.81 -13.12 -2.02
CA ILE A 190 6.54 -12.54 -3.16
C ILE A 190 7.73 -11.71 -2.69
N TYR A 191 7.59 -10.93 -1.62
CA TYR A 191 8.66 -10.07 -1.13
C TYR A 191 9.67 -10.78 -0.23
N HIS A 192 9.23 -11.74 0.57
CA HIS A 192 10.05 -12.31 1.64
C HIS A 192 10.34 -13.81 1.47
N GLY A 193 9.68 -14.49 0.54
CA GLY A 193 9.79 -15.93 0.34
C GLY A 193 11.23 -16.42 0.12
N GLN A 194 12.05 -15.62 -0.58
CA GLN A 194 13.49 -15.90 -0.75
C GLN A 194 14.24 -15.94 0.58
N THR A 195 14.00 -14.96 1.45
CA THR A 195 14.62 -14.88 2.79
C THR A 195 14.08 -15.98 3.70
N TRP A 196 12.77 -16.22 3.64
CA TRP A 196 12.09 -17.23 4.45
C TRP A 196 12.59 -18.64 4.15
N ASN A 197 12.67 -19.03 2.87
CA ASN A 197 13.21 -20.32 2.46
C ASN A 197 13.61 -20.34 0.96
N ALA A 198 14.81 -19.85 0.62
CA ALA A 198 15.33 -19.79 -0.75
C ALA A 198 15.20 -21.11 -1.53
N LYS A 199 15.46 -22.26 -0.89
CA LYS A 199 15.39 -23.57 -1.55
C LYS A 199 13.97 -23.90 -2.00
N LYS A 200 12.98 -23.73 -1.12
CA LYS A 200 11.57 -24.02 -1.42
C LYS A 200 10.94 -22.97 -2.34
N PHE A 201 11.33 -21.71 -2.20
CA PHE A 201 10.86 -20.61 -3.04
C PHE A 201 11.39 -20.64 -4.48
N THR A 202 12.47 -21.39 -4.75
CA THR A 202 13.01 -21.56 -6.11
C THR A 202 12.52 -22.85 -6.76
N GLN A 203 12.38 -23.94 -5.97
CA GLN A 203 12.07 -25.28 -6.49
C GLN A 203 10.58 -25.62 -6.55
N GLY A 204 9.74 -24.87 -5.83
CA GLY A 204 8.35 -25.26 -5.60
C GLY A 204 8.18 -26.53 -4.77
N VAL A 205 6.93 -26.95 -4.60
CA VAL A 205 6.57 -28.18 -3.89
C VAL A 205 5.84 -29.10 -4.87
N ASN A 206 6.29 -30.36 -4.98
CA ASN A 206 5.63 -31.43 -5.74
C ASN A 206 5.35 -31.14 -7.23
N GLY A 207 6.31 -30.57 -7.96
CA GLY A 207 6.22 -30.43 -9.42
C GLY A 207 5.30 -29.30 -9.90
N VAL A 208 4.79 -28.46 -8.99
CA VAL A 208 4.21 -27.16 -9.30
C VAL A 208 5.26 -26.10 -9.00
N SER A 209 5.59 -25.26 -9.97
CA SER A 209 6.60 -24.21 -9.86
C SER A 209 6.24 -23.20 -8.78
N GLY A 210 6.72 -23.39 -7.55
CA GLY A 210 6.75 -22.34 -6.54
C GLY A 210 7.95 -21.47 -6.84
N SER A 211 7.78 -20.58 -7.82
CA SER A 211 8.74 -19.57 -8.25
C SER A 211 8.09 -18.20 -8.08
N LEU A 212 8.89 -17.14 -7.96
CA LEU A 212 8.44 -15.75 -7.88
C LEU A 212 7.36 -15.42 -8.93
N ASP A 213 7.57 -15.84 -10.18
CA ASP A 213 6.64 -15.58 -11.29
C ASP A 213 5.29 -16.28 -11.11
N ALA A 214 5.30 -17.51 -10.58
CA ALA A 214 4.06 -18.24 -10.32
C ALA A 214 3.22 -17.58 -9.23
N TYR A 215 3.85 -17.12 -8.14
CA TYR A 215 3.16 -16.38 -7.08
C TYR A 215 2.62 -15.04 -7.59
N LYS A 216 3.38 -14.31 -8.41
CA LYS A 216 2.89 -13.09 -9.06
C LYS A 216 1.68 -13.36 -9.96
N ILE A 217 1.75 -14.39 -10.81
CA ILE A 217 0.64 -14.77 -11.69
C ILE A 217 -0.60 -15.15 -10.88
N ASP A 218 -0.44 -15.95 -9.82
CA ASP A 218 -1.53 -16.36 -8.94
C ASP A 218 -2.16 -15.17 -8.22
N LEU A 219 -1.34 -14.28 -7.64
CA LEU A 219 -1.81 -13.05 -7.02
C LEU A 219 -2.66 -12.23 -7.99
N LYS A 220 -2.17 -11.99 -9.22
CA LYS A 220 -2.91 -11.22 -10.24
C LYS A 220 -4.24 -11.88 -10.60
N LYS A 221 -4.27 -13.20 -10.81
CA LYS A 221 -5.51 -13.96 -11.05
C LYS A 221 -6.50 -13.84 -9.90
N LEU A 222 -6.01 -13.88 -8.66
CA LEU A 222 -6.85 -13.80 -7.47
C LEU A 222 -7.37 -12.37 -7.23
N ILE A 223 -6.58 -11.32 -7.51
CA ILE A 223 -7.05 -9.93 -7.52
C ILE A 223 -8.26 -9.79 -8.44
N LYS A 224 -8.14 -10.28 -9.68
CA LYS A 224 -9.23 -10.26 -10.67
C LYS A 224 -10.45 -11.06 -10.19
N THR A 225 -10.23 -12.28 -9.72
CA THR A 225 -11.29 -13.20 -9.30
C THR A 225 -12.05 -12.67 -8.09
N TYR A 226 -11.36 -12.26 -7.05
CA TYR A 226 -11.96 -11.79 -5.81
C TYR A 226 -12.70 -10.47 -6.00
N SER A 227 -12.12 -9.51 -6.72
CA SER A 227 -12.78 -8.24 -7.00
C SER A 227 -14.06 -8.46 -7.83
N LYS A 228 -14.01 -9.33 -8.85
CA LYS A 228 -15.19 -9.67 -9.66
C LYS A 228 -16.27 -10.33 -8.82
N ASN A 229 -15.93 -11.31 -7.98
CA ASN A 229 -16.92 -12.00 -7.16
C ASN A 229 -17.62 -11.03 -6.19
N ILE A 230 -16.87 -10.10 -5.58
CA ILE A 230 -17.46 -9.07 -4.71
C ILE A 230 -18.41 -8.16 -5.50
N HIS A 231 -18.00 -7.73 -6.70
CA HIS A 231 -18.85 -6.93 -7.60
C HIS A 231 -20.13 -7.68 -8.00
N ASP A 232 -20.03 -8.95 -8.39
CA ASP A 232 -21.17 -9.78 -8.77
C ASP A 232 -22.14 -9.97 -7.59
N ILE A 233 -21.62 -10.27 -6.39
CA ILE A 233 -22.42 -10.47 -5.18
C ILE A 233 -23.16 -9.19 -4.80
N PHE A 234 -22.48 -8.03 -4.87
CA PHE A 234 -23.10 -6.73 -4.65
C PHE A 234 -24.27 -6.50 -5.60
N ASN A 235 -24.05 -6.71 -6.89
CA ASN A 235 -25.09 -6.49 -7.90
C ASN A 235 -26.24 -7.48 -7.76
N GLN A 236 -25.96 -8.75 -7.45
CA GLN A 236 -26.98 -9.76 -7.21
C GLN A 236 -27.86 -9.42 -5.99
N GLY A 237 -27.26 -8.96 -4.89
CA GLY A 237 -28.03 -8.55 -3.71
C GLY A 237 -28.82 -7.26 -3.97
N LEU A 238 -28.25 -6.30 -4.69
CA LEU A 238 -28.91 -5.05 -5.05
C LEU A 238 -30.17 -5.29 -5.90
N GLN A 239 -30.13 -6.26 -6.83
CA GLN A 239 -31.26 -6.64 -7.68
C GLN A 239 -32.51 -7.08 -6.88
N ARG A 240 -32.35 -7.56 -5.64
CA ARG A 240 -33.48 -7.97 -4.78
C ARG A 240 -34.41 -6.82 -4.41
N TYR A 241 -33.92 -5.58 -4.50
CA TYR A 241 -34.68 -4.37 -4.19
C TYR A 241 -35.22 -3.66 -5.45
N GLY A 242 -34.91 -4.18 -6.65
CA GLY A 242 -35.31 -3.58 -7.93
C GLY A 242 -34.71 -2.20 -8.21
N ASP A 243 -35.02 -1.67 -9.39
CA ASP A 243 -34.54 -0.35 -9.84
C ASP A 243 -35.33 0.80 -9.19
N SER A 244 -36.62 0.58 -8.92
CA SER A 244 -37.52 1.53 -8.26
C SER A 244 -37.91 1.06 -6.86
N PHE A 245 -37.91 1.96 -5.87
CA PHE A 245 -38.62 1.75 -4.61
C PHE A 245 -39.95 2.49 -4.65
N ASN A 246 -40.98 1.86 -4.11
CA ASN A 246 -42.31 2.44 -4.05
C ASN A 246 -42.61 3.07 -2.68
N ASP A 247 -41.75 2.84 -1.69
CA ASP A 247 -41.99 3.27 -0.30
C ASP A 247 -40.71 3.41 0.55
N THR A 248 -40.90 4.03 1.72
CA THR A 248 -39.91 4.27 2.79
C THR A 248 -39.19 3.01 3.29
N VAL A 249 -39.85 1.86 3.31
CA VAL A 249 -39.29 0.59 3.82
C VAL A 249 -38.34 0.00 2.80
N GLN A 250 -38.74 -0.09 1.53
CA GLN A 250 -37.89 -0.58 0.45
C GLN A 250 -36.66 0.31 0.26
N PHE A 251 -36.84 1.63 0.32
CA PHE A 251 -35.72 2.58 0.27
C PHE A 251 -34.72 2.32 1.40
N ARG A 252 -35.20 2.22 2.65
CA ARG A 252 -34.34 1.94 3.82
C ARG A 252 -33.53 0.66 3.63
N LYS A 253 -34.17 -0.45 3.26
CA LYS A 253 -33.49 -1.74 3.07
C LYS A 253 -32.44 -1.67 1.96
N LYS A 254 -32.75 -1.01 0.84
CA LYS A 254 -31.81 -0.79 -0.27
C LYS A 254 -30.60 0.04 0.16
N GLN A 255 -30.80 1.15 0.88
CA GLN A 255 -29.68 1.97 1.35
C GLN A 255 -28.83 1.24 2.39
N GLN A 256 -29.46 0.53 3.32
CA GLN A 256 -28.75 -0.27 4.33
C GLN A 256 -27.89 -1.36 3.68
N TYR A 257 -28.41 -2.05 2.67
CA TYR A 257 -27.64 -3.00 1.86
C TYR A 257 -26.43 -2.33 1.18
N ILE A 258 -26.64 -1.19 0.51
CA ILE A 258 -25.57 -0.46 -0.20
C ILE A 258 -24.49 0.00 0.78
N GLU A 259 -24.88 0.60 1.91
CA GLU A 259 -23.96 1.10 2.93
C GLU A 259 -23.08 -0.01 3.50
N ILE A 260 -23.70 -1.13 3.90
CA ILE A 260 -22.98 -2.24 4.54
C ILE A 260 -22.06 -2.93 3.54
N MET A 261 -22.54 -3.26 2.34
CA MET A 261 -21.67 -3.85 1.31
C MET A 261 -20.55 -2.89 0.87
N THR A 262 -20.80 -1.59 0.83
CA THR A 262 -19.76 -0.61 0.49
C THR A 262 -18.66 -0.59 1.54
N THR A 263 -19.03 -0.45 2.81
CA THR A 263 -18.09 -0.29 3.92
C THR A 263 -17.39 -1.59 4.31
N HIS A 264 -18.02 -2.75 4.08
CA HIS A 264 -17.47 -4.06 4.49
C HIS A 264 -16.87 -4.87 3.32
N CYS A 265 -17.20 -4.53 2.07
CA CYS A 265 -16.73 -5.27 0.90
C CYS A 265 -16.02 -4.36 -0.13
N LEU A 266 -16.73 -3.37 -0.70
CA LEU A 266 -16.23 -2.60 -1.85
C LEU A 266 -15.02 -1.71 -1.49
N ASP A 267 -15.03 -1.09 -0.30
CA ASP A 267 -13.92 -0.25 0.18
C ASP A 267 -12.60 -1.04 0.33
N PHE A 268 -12.67 -2.36 0.53
CA PHE A 268 -11.52 -3.27 0.51
C PHE A 268 -11.17 -3.71 -0.91
N ALA A 269 -12.17 -4.16 -1.68
CA ALA A 269 -11.98 -4.66 -3.03
C ALA A 269 -11.29 -3.65 -3.95
N ARG A 270 -11.59 -2.35 -3.80
CA ARG A 270 -10.93 -1.27 -4.55
C ARG A 270 -9.41 -1.22 -4.36
N LEU A 271 -8.90 -1.70 -3.22
CA LEU A 271 -7.47 -1.75 -2.91
C LEU A 271 -6.81 -3.03 -3.43
N PHE A 272 -7.56 -4.03 -3.90
CA PHE A 272 -6.96 -5.29 -4.34
C PHE A 272 -5.89 -5.12 -5.43
N PRO A 273 -6.07 -4.23 -6.44
CA PRO A 273 -5.02 -3.95 -7.41
C PRO A 273 -3.72 -3.41 -6.80
N THR A 274 -3.77 -2.77 -5.63
CA THR A 274 -2.59 -2.22 -4.96
C THR A 274 -1.71 -3.29 -4.31
N PHE A 275 -2.15 -4.55 -4.30
CA PHE A 275 -1.34 -5.66 -3.83
C PHE A 275 -0.35 -6.16 -4.88
N ASP A 276 -0.53 -5.83 -6.17
CA ASP A 276 0.39 -6.26 -7.23
C ASP A 276 1.76 -5.57 -7.07
N PRO A 277 2.82 -6.32 -6.73
CA PRO A 277 4.13 -5.75 -6.46
C PRO A 277 4.81 -5.16 -7.70
N ASP A 278 4.40 -5.57 -8.91
CA ASP A 278 4.96 -5.01 -10.16
C ASP A 278 4.43 -3.59 -10.42
N LEU A 279 3.22 -3.29 -9.92
CA LEU A 279 2.58 -1.98 -10.04
C LEU A 279 2.77 -1.13 -8.78
N TYR A 280 2.87 -1.77 -7.61
CA TYR A 280 2.96 -1.12 -6.30
C TYR A 280 4.09 -1.75 -5.47
N PRO A 281 5.36 -1.44 -5.79
CA PRO A 281 6.52 -2.02 -5.11
C PRO A 281 6.65 -1.55 -3.66
N ILE A 282 7.00 -2.47 -2.75
CA ILE A 282 7.38 -2.17 -1.36
C ILE A 282 8.62 -1.26 -1.34
N GLY A 283 8.61 -0.26 -0.45
CA GLY A 283 9.70 0.72 -0.33
C GLY A 283 9.52 1.97 -1.19
N SER A 284 8.53 1.98 -2.09
CA SER A 284 7.85 3.22 -2.45
C SER A 284 6.91 3.55 -1.30
N SER A 285 7.02 4.76 -0.76
CA SER A 285 6.14 5.22 0.30
C SER A 285 4.69 5.06 -0.18
N GLY A 286 3.91 4.24 0.54
CA GLY A 286 2.70 3.56 0.04
C GLY A 286 1.69 4.48 -0.65
N ILE A 287 0.76 3.93 -1.43
CA ILE A 287 -0.23 4.73 -2.16
C ILE A 287 -1.49 5.00 -1.34
N ASN A 288 -1.98 6.24 -1.37
CA ASN A 288 -3.30 6.62 -0.87
C ASN A 288 -4.25 6.88 -2.04
N LEU A 289 -5.30 6.08 -2.13
CA LEU A 289 -6.33 6.21 -3.17
C LEU A 289 -7.57 6.90 -2.59
N GLN A 290 -7.83 8.13 -3.05
CA GLN A 290 -9.00 8.91 -2.63
C GLN A 290 -10.30 8.17 -2.96
N LYS A 291 -11.19 8.01 -1.98
CA LYS A 291 -12.60 7.62 -2.19
C LYS A 291 -13.50 8.84 -2.14
N THR A 292 -14.38 8.89 -3.12
CA THR A 292 -15.35 9.97 -3.35
C THR A 292 -16.77 9.41 -3.47
N ARG A 293 -16.98 8.10 -3.29
CA ARG A 293 -18.32 7.48 -3.26
C ARG A 293 -19.18 8.04 -2.13
N ARG A 294 -20.47 8.23 -2.43
CA ARG A 294 -21.48 8.84 -1.56
C ARG A 294 -22.46 7.77 -1.10
N LEU A 295 -22.87 7.83 0.17
CA LEU A 295 -23.85 6.93 0.77
C LEU A 295 -25.06 7.75 1.24
N LEU A 296 -26.27 7.24 1.00
CA LEU A 296 -27.48 7.88 1.50
C LEU A 296 -27.88 7.28 2.83
N SER A 297 -28.30 8.14 3.75
CA SER A 297 -28.99 7.69 4.95
C SER A 297 -30.35 7.07 4.58
N PRO A 298 -30.94 6.27 5.47
CA PRO A 298 -32.38 6.08 5.49
C PRO A 298 -33.13 7.42 5.53
N ILE A 299 -34.42 7.41 5.15
CA ILE A 299 -35.28 8.59 5.28
C ILE A 299 -35.56 8.86 6.76
N LEU A 300 -35.12 10.01 7.24
CA LEU A 300 -35.31 10.47 8.61
C LEU A 300 -36.57 11.36 8.69
N PRO A 301 -37.41 11.25 9.73
CA PRO A 301 -37.44 10.18 10.71
C PRO A 301 -38.09 8.92 10.10
N ILE A 302 -37.55 7.74 10.40
CA ILE A 302 -38.03 6.46 9.86
C ILE A 302 -39.26 6.04 10.64
N ARG A 303 -40.48 6.46 10.29
CA ARG A 303 -41.66 5.87 10.95
C ARG A 303 -41.76 4.39 10.56
N GLU A 304 -41.38 3.46 11.45
CA GLU A 304 -41.28 2.00 11.19
C GLU A 304 -42.59 1.37 10.69
N PHE A 305 -43.72 2.05 10.91
CA PHE A 305 -45.05 1.57 10.57
C PHE A 305 -45.72 2.35 9.43
N ASP A 306 -45.11 3.43 8.93
CA ASP A 306 -45.68 4.24 7.85
C ASP A 306 -45.02 3.87 6.52
N VAL A 307 -45.64 2.94 5.80
CA VAL A 307 -45.33 2.68 4.38
C VAL A 307 -45.94 3.82 3.59
N VAL A 308 -45.12 4.79 3.20
CA VAL A 308 -45.55 5.97 2.42
C VAL A 308 -44.75 6.02 1.14
N SER A 309 -45.39 6.44 0.05
CA SER A 309 -44.72 6.70 -1.21
C SER A 309 -43.65 7.78 -1.06
N ILE A 310 -42.59 7.67 -1.86
CA ILE A 310 -41.48 8.63 -1.86
C ILE A 310 -41.51 9.38 -3.19
N ASP A 311 -41.48 10.71 -3.13
CA ASP A 311 -41.19 11.53 -4.29
C ASP A 311 -39.71 11.98 -4.26
N THR A 312 -38.91 11.42 -5.16
CA THR A 312 -37.49 11.78 -5.35
C THR A 312 -37.28 12.71 -6.55
N SER A 313 -38.34 13.24 -7.17
CA SER A 313 -38.22 14.10 -8.37
C SER A 313 -37.42 15.38 -8.13
N LYS A 314 -37.32 15.81 -6.86
CA LYS A 314 -36.51 16.95 -6.42
C LYS A 314 -35.07 16.58 -6.07
N TRP A 315 -34.72 15.30 -6.04
CA TRP A 315 -33.36 14.86 -5.77
C TRP A 315 -32.56 14.89 -7.08
N PRO A 316 -31.27 15.27 -7.03
CA PRO A 316 -30.39 15.14 -8.20
C PRO A 316 -30.28 13.66 -8.58
N ASP A 317 -30.16 13.42 -9.90
CA ASP A 317 -30.22 12.15 -10.65
C ASP A 317 -29.89 10.86 -9.88
N TYR A 318 -30.75 10.56 -8.91
CA TYR A 318 -30.52 9.54 -7.90
C TYR A 318 -30.68 8.15 -8.50
N ASN A 319 -31.61 8.00 -9.45
CA ASN A 319 -31.86 6.74 -10.13
C ASN A 319 -30.62 6.23 -10.88
N ASN A 320 -29.73 7.14 -11.29
CA ASN A 320 -28.44 6.82 -11.89
C ASN A 320 -27.27 6.77 -10.87
N GLY A 321 -27.55 6.95 -9.58
CA GLY A 321 -26.54 6.92 -8.50
C GLY A 321 -25.64 8.16 -8.46
N LEU A 322 -26.01 9.24 -9.15
CA LEU A 322 -25.19 10.44 -9.29
C LEU A 322 -25.59 11.47 -8.25
N LEU A 323 -24.89 11.44 -7.12
CA LEU A 323 -24.99 12.47 -6.09
C LEU A 323 -24.02 13.63 -6.42
N PRO A 324 -24.26 14.87 -5.95
CA PRO A 324 -23.36 15.98 -6.23
C PRO A 324 -21.92 15.68 -5.81
N ASP A 325 -20.96 16.22 -6.57
CA ASP A 325 -19.55 16.17 -6.23
C ASP A 325 -19.30 16.94 -4.91
N PRO A 326 -18.71 16.30 -3.89
CA PRO A 326 -18.47 16.93 -2.59
C PRO A 326 -17.51 18.13 -2.64
N ASN A 327 -16.61 18.19 -3.63
CA ASN A 327 -15.69 19.32 -3.80
C ASN A 327 -16.37 20.52 -4.48
N LYS A 328 -17.39 20.28 -5.29
CA LYS A 328 -18.17 21.34 -5.93
C LYS A 328 -19.32 21.81 -5.06
N ARG A 329 -19.93 20.91 -4.28
CA ARG A 329 -21.07 21.19 -3.39
C ARG A 329 -20.68 21.04 -1.93
N VAL A 330 -19.91 22.00 -1.42
CA VAL A 330 -19.51 22.03 0.00
C VAL A 330 -20.63 22.63 0.85
N LEU A 331 -21.09 21.88 1.87
CA LEU A 331 -22.03 22.34 2.90
C LEU A 331 -21.34 23.32 3.84
N LYS A 332 -21.89 24.53 3.99
CA LYS A 332 -21.30 25.65 4.75
C LYS A 332 -22.04 25.97 6.03
N LYS A 333 -23.37 25.87 6.01
CA LYS A 333 -24.20 26.22 7.15
C LYS A 333 -25.51 25.44 7.10
N VAL A 334 -25.96 25.01 8.26
CA VAL A 334 -27.33 24.53 8.46
C VAL A 334 -27.98 25.46 9.47
N THR A 335 -29.19 25.93 9.20
CA THR A 335 -29.94 26.78 10.13
C THR A 335 -31.26 26.12 10.47
N LEU A 336 -31.47 25.87 11.77
CA LEU A 336 -32.67 25.22 12.27
C LEU A 336 -33.66 26.27 12.73
N TYR A 337 -34.91 26.16 12.29
CA TYR A 337 -35.99 27.05 12.68
C TYR A 337 -36.95 26.29 13.60
N PRO A 338 -36.94 26.57 14.92
CA PRO A 338 -37.88 26.01 15.84
C PRO A 338 -39.22 26.76 15.76
N TYR A 339 -40.30 26.08 16.10
CA TYR A 339 -41.61 26.69 16.36
C TYR A 339 -42.09 26.30 17.75
N TYR A 340 -42.65 27.27 18.49
CA TYR A 340 -43.24 27.04 19.80
C TYR A 340 -44.76 27.02 19.71
N GLY A 341 -45.36 25.94 20.21
CA GLY A 341 -46.82 25.77 20.16
C GLY A 341 -47.24 24.37 19.73
N SER A 342 -46.68 23.34 20.37
CA SER A 342 -47.26 22.01 20.31
C SER A 342 -48.72 22.07 20.76
N ARG A 343 -49.60 21.29 20.11
CA ARG A 343 -51.03 21.21 20.45
C ARG A 343 -51.28 20.77 21.90
N TRP A 344 -50.27 20.19 22.56
CA TRP A 344 -50.35 19.59 23.90
C TRP A 344 -49.45 20.27 24.94
N ASP A 345 -48.43 21.00 24.50
CA ASP A 345 -47.50 21.68 25.40
C ASP A 345 -47.00 23.00 24.77
N PRO A 346 -47.55 24.14 25.18
CA PRO A 346 -47.14 25.46 24.69
C PRO A 346 -45.65 25.77 24.91
N ASN A 347 -44.98 25.04 25.82
CA ASN A 347 -43.57 25.25 26.14
C ASN A 347 -42.61 24.34 25.35
N ARG A 348 -43.10 23.49 24.44
CA ARG A 348 -42.25 22.65 23.60
C ARG A 348 -41.89 23.34 22.29
N ASN A 349 -40.61 23.31 21.96
CA ASN A 349 -40.11 23.59 20.62
C ASN A 349 -40.19 22.33 19.75
N ILE A 350 -40.57 22.52 18.49
CA ILE A 350 -40.49 21.51 17.44
C ILE A 350 -39.69 22.07 16.28
N LEU A 351 -38.96 21.23 15.57
CA LEU A 351 -38.31 21.60 14.31
C LEU A 351 -39.39 21.91 13.28
N TRP A 352 -39.35 23.10 12.72
CA TRP A 352 -40.35 23.60 11.78
C TRP A 352 -39.80 23.77 10.36
N ALA A 353 -38.57 24.28 10.24
CA ALA A 353 -37.88 24.43 8.97
C ALA A 353 -36.38 24.20 9.15
N VAL A 354 -35.71 23.84 8.05
CA VAL A 354 -34.26 23.75 7.96
C VAL A 354 -33.83 24.49 6.72
N GLU A 355 -32.92 25.44 6.89
CA GLU A 355 -32.25 26.10 5.80
C GLU A 355 -30.83 25.53 5.66
N ILE A 356 -30.45 25.22 4.43
CA ILE A 356 -29.14 24.70 4.09
C ILE A 356 -28.46 25.71 3.19
N GLU A 357 -27.25 26.10 3.56
CA GLU A 357 -26.36 26.88 2.73
C GLU A 357 -25.20 26.00 2.26
N ASP A 358 -25.04 25.89 0.95
CA ASP A 358 -23.93 25.21 0.30
C ASP A 358 -23.19 26.17 -0.66
N SER A 359 -22.31 25.62 -1.50
CA SER A 359 -21.53 26.40 -2.46
C SER A 359 -22.33 26.93 -3.66
N PHE A 360 -23.53 26.42 -3.91
CA PHE A 360 -24.43 26.83 -4.99
C PHE A 360 -25.55 27.78 -4.53
N GLY A 361 -25.86 27.78 -3.24
CA GLY A 361 -26.78 28.75 -2.66
C GLY A 361 -27.46 28.26 -1.40
N THR A 362 -28.62 28.85 -1.13
CA THR A 362 -29.41 28.59 0.07
C THR A 362 -30.72 27.90 -0.33
N GLN A 363 -31.04 26.80 0.35
CA GLN A 363 -32.26 26.05 0.16
C GLN A 363 -33.01 25.92 1.49
N LEU A 364 -34.28 26.34 1.50
CA LEU A 364 -35.17 26.24 2.64
C LEU A 364 -36.09 25.03 2.47
N TYR A 365 -36.11 24.15 3.47
CA TYR A 365 -37.04 23.04 3.62
C TYR A 365 -38.09 23.38 4.68
N GLY A 366 -39.36 23.22 4.34
CA GLY A 366 -40.49 23.80 5.08
C GLY A 366 -40.68 25.30 4.81
N THR A 367 -41.29 26.02 5.75
CA THR A 367 -41.48 27.48 5.68
C THR A 367 -40.96 28.14 6.94
N ILE A 368 -40.44 29.36 6.86
CA ILE A 368 -40.01 30.09 8.06
C ILE A 368 -41.23 30.30 8.97
N PRO A 369 -41.18 29.89 10.25
CA PRO A 369 -42.34 29.97 11.13
C PRO A 369 -42.71 31.44 11.43
N PRO A 370 -44.01 31.78 11.57
CA PRO A 370 -44.47 33.17 11.67
C PRO A 370 -43.90 33.97 12.86
N ASP A 371 -43.53 33.28 13.95
CA ASP A 371 -42.98 33.85 15.20
C ASP A 371 -41.45 34.01 15.19
N SER A 372 -40.74 33.44 14.21
CA SER A 372 -39.27 33.49 14.16
C SER A 372 -38.67 34.83 13.73
N SER A 373 -39.48 35.76 13.23
CA SER A 373 -39.02 37.05 12.70
C SER A 373 -39.00 38.20 13.72
N SER A 374 -39.48 38.00 14.95
CA SER A 374 -39.75 39.11 15.87
C SER A 374 -39.40 38.90 17.35
N ILE A 375 -38.55 37.94 17.72
CA ILE A 375 -38.36 37.62 19.14
C ILE A 375 -36.88 37.59 19.54
N ASP A 376 -36.41 38.74 20.05
CA ASP A 376 -35.23 38.86 20.91
C ASP A 376 -35.61 38.40 22.34
N THR A 377 -35.89 37.11 22.50
CA THR A 377 -36.03 36.50 23.83
C THR A 377 -35.12 35.28 23.89
N GLY A 378 -34.08 35.38 24.70
CA GLY A 378 -33.01 34.38 24.84
C GLY A 378 -33.47 32.94 24.62
N ASP A 379 -32.76 32.26 23.71
CA ASP A 379 -32.80 30.82 23.39
C ASP A 379 -34.15 30.19 22.98
N LYS A 380 -35.24 30.95 22.78
CA LYS A 380 -36.59 30.36 22.74
C LYS A 380 -37.48 30.72 21.53
N GLY A 381 -36.93 31.11 20.38
CA GLY A 381 -37.78 31.38 19.20
C GLY A 381 -37.08 32.00 17.99
N GLY A 382 -35.85 31.59 17.69
CA GLY A 382 -35.06 32.18 16.60
C GLY A 382 -34.36 31.14 15.74
N ALA A 383 -33.85 31.58 14.60
CA ALA A 383 -32.96 30.78 13.76
C ALA A 383 -31.74 30.30 14.58
N HIS A 384 -31.45 29.01 14.56
CA HIS A 384 -30.27 28.41 15.18
C HIS A 384 -29.26 28.04 14.10
N PRO A 385 -28.34 28.95 13.73
CA PRO A 385 -27.30 28.65 12.76
C PRO A 385 -26.25 27.70 13.35
N ILE A 386 -25.89 26.70 12.56
CA ILE A 386 -24.84 25.73 12.81
C ILE A 386 -23.77 26.00 11.76
N PRO A 387 -22.64 26.62 12.13
CA PRO A 387 -21.52 26.79 11.21
C PRO A 387 -20.92 25.42 10.91
N ILE A 388 -20.71 25.14 9.63
CA ILE A 388 -20.08 23.89 9.17
C ILE A 388 -18.78 24.28 8.47
N ASP A 389 -17.68 23.78 9.02
CA ASP A 389 -16.34 23.97 8.48
C ASP A 389 -15.78 22.59 8.08
N PRO A 390 -15.10 22.45 6.93
CA PRO A 390 -14.33 21.26 6.61
C PRO A 390 -13.44 20.72 7.74
N SER A 391 -12.91 21.56 8.63
CA SER A 391 -12.10 21.10 9.77
C SER A 391 -12.92 20.46 10.90
N ASN A 392 -14.18 20.85 11.03
CA ASN A 392 -15.12 20.37 12.04
C ASN A 392 -16.50 20.08 11.40
N PRO A 393 -16.61 19.01 10.58
CA PRO A 393 -17.85 18.72 9.88
C PRO A 393 -18.83 17.96 10.79
N VAL A 394 -20.07 17.80 10.31
CA VAL A 394 -21.10 16.97 10.96
C VAL A 394 -20.77 15.49 10.76
N VAL A 395 -20.76 14.71 11.84
CA VAL A 395 -20.43 13.28 11.87
C VAL A 395 -21.53 12.39 12.45
N ASP A 396 -22.65 12.96 12.89
CA ASP A 396 -23.82 12.19 13.32
C ASP A 396 -25.10 13.03 13.13
N ILE A 397 -26.20 12.37 12.78
CA ILE A 397 -27.50 13.00 12.64
C ILE A 397 -28.54 12.14 13.35
N TYR A 398 -29.20 12.76 14.30
CA TYR A 398 -30.33 12.18 14.99
C TYR A 398 -31.59 12.96 14.60
N MET A 399 -32.63 12.27 14.15
CA MET A 399 -33.93 12.89 13.94
C MET A 399 -35.08 12.01 14.43
N TYR A 400 -36.01 12.61 15.16
CA TYR A 400 -37.14 11.95 15.80
C TYR A 400 -38.45 12.66 15.47
N SER A 401 -39.56 11.91 15.37
CA SER A 401 -40.91 12.48 15.19
C SER A 401 -41.94 11.80 16.09
N PHE A 402 -42.87 12.59 16.66
CA PHE A 402 -43.97 12.07 17.49
C PHE A 402 -45.18 11.56 16.68
N HIS A 403 -45.76 10.45 17.17
CA HIS A 403 -46.79 9.58 16.56
C HIS A 403 -48.07 10.21 15.98
N THR A 404 -48.41 11.47 16.26
CA THR A 404 -49.77 11.97 15.94
C THR A 404 -49.86 13.41 15.43
N ASN A 405 -48.76 14.18 15.43
CA ASN A 405 -48.88 15.64 15.23
C ASN A 405 -47.82 16.30 14.32
N GLY A 406 -46.90 15.54 13.69
CA GLY A 406 -45.86 16.12 12.82
C GLY A 406 -44.87 17.02 13.59
N GLU A 407 -44.54 16.64 14.82
CA GLU A 407 -43.53 17.31 15.66
C GLU A 407 -42.19 16.61 15.45
N ALA A 408 -41.21 17.30 14.87
CA ALA A 408 -39.88 16.77 14.61
C ALA A 408 -38.84 17.35 15.60
N THR A 409 -37.84 16.55 15.92
CA THR A 409 -36.64 16.93 16.69
C THR A 409 -35.44 16.54 15.87
N ILE A 410 -34.41 17.38 15.79
CA ILE A 410 -33.14 17.06 15.14
C ILE A 410 -31.96 17.39 16.04
N GLN A 411 -30.91 16.58 15.96
CA GLN A 411 -29.63 16.84 16.56
C GLN A 411 -28.51 16.53 15.55
N PHE A 412 -27.55 17.44 15.45
CA PHE A 412 -26.29 17.26 14.75
C PHE A 412 -25.15 17.14 15.75
N THR A 413 -24.29 16.16 15.56
CA THR A 413 -23.02 16.05 16.30
C THR A 413 -21.87 16.41 15.35
N MET A 414 -21.05 17.35 15.77
CA MET A 414 -19.83 17.77 15.06
C MET A 414 -18.67 16.84 15.39
N LYS A 415 -17.62 16.86 14.56
CA LYS A 415 -16.40 16.04 14.74
C LYS A 415 -15.72 16.27 16.10
N ASP A 416 -15.77 17.48 16.63
CA ASP A 416 -15.24 17.83 17.96
C ASP A 416 -16.13 17.39 19.14
N GLY A 417 -17.29 16.76 18.86
CA GLY A 417 -18.27 16.33 19.84
C GLY A 417 -19.32 17.39 20.20
N THR A 418 -19.23 18.61 19.67
CA THR A 418 -20.24 19.66 19.87
C THR A 418 -21.58 19.19 19.31
N GLN A 419 -22.66 19.41 20.07
CA GLN A 419 -24.01 19.02 19.68
C GLN A 419 -24.90 20.23 19.51
N TYR A 420 -25.57 20.31 18.36
CA TYR A 420 -26.61 21.29 18.06
C TYR A 420 -27.95 20.57 17.97
N LYS A 421 -28.95 21.03 18.73
CA LYS A 421 -30.23 20.33 18.83
C LYS A 421 -31.42 21.29 18.85
N VAL A 422 -32.51 20.87 18.23
CA VAL A 422 -33.83 21.52 18.28
C VAL A 422 -34.89 20.46 18.55
N GLY A 423 -35.75 20.73 19.54
CA GLY A 423 -36.80 19.81 19.97
C GLY A 423 -36.38 18.85 21.11
N TRP A 424 -37.33 18.01 21.54
CA TRP A 424 -37.10 16.99 22.57
C TRP A 424 -36.63 15.67 21.96
N VAL A 425 -35.45 15.19 22.37
CA VAL A 425 -34.83 13.95 21.88
C VAL A 425 -35.43 12.77 22.65
N GLY A 426 -36.28 11.97 21.98
CA GLY A 426 -36.78 10.70 22.49
C GLY A 426 -35.77 9.57 22.34
N SER A 427 -36.15 8.34 22.68
CA SER A 427 -35.21 7.20 22.70
C SER A 427 -35.15 6.37 21.41
N LEU A 428 -35.71 6.83 20.28
CA LEU A 428 -36.10 5.85 19.24
C LEU A 428 -35.33 5.82 17.92
N GLN A 429 -34.69 6.87 17.35
CA GLN A 429 -34.05 6.71 16.02
C GLN A 429 -32.82 7.61 15.75
N ARG A 430 -31.68 7.00 15.46
CA ARG A 430 -30.37 7.60 15.18
C ARG A 430 -29.84 7.07 13.85
N TYR A 431 -29.33 7.94 12.98
CA TYR A 431 -28.51 7.52 11.85
C TYR A 431 -27.07 7.93 12.13
N GLU A 432 -26.28 6.94 12.56
CA GLU A 432 -24.85 7.12 12.76
C GLU A 432 -24.18 7.13 11.39
N ILE A 433 -23.61 8.27 11.01
CA ILE A 433 -22.87 8.39 9.76
C ILE A 433 -21.69 7.41 9.82
N PRO A 434 -21.43 6.62 8.75
CA PRO A 434 -20.29 5.71 8.72
C PRO A 434 -19.00 6.45 9.09
N GLY A 435 -18.18 5.85 9.94
CA GLY A 435 -16.98 6.53 10.45
C GLY A 435 -16.01 6.91 9.33
N ALA A 436 -15.21 7.94 9.60
CA ALA A 436 -14.40 8.65 8.60
C ALA A 436 -15.21 9.25 7.44
N HIS A 437 -16.53 9.37 7.56
CA HIS A 437 -17.36 10.21 6.68
C HIS A 437 -17.81 11.48 7.39
N TYR A 438 -18.48 12.32 6.63
CA TYR A 438 -19.19 13.49 7.12
C TYR A 438 -20.47 13.69 6.32
N LEU A 439 -21.41 14.46 6.87
CA LEU A 439 -22.58 14.93 6.14
C LEU A 439 -22.16 15.96 5.10
N SER A 440 -22.19 15.57 3.84
CA SER A 440 -21.89 16.44 2.70
C SER A 440 -23.11 17.20 2.18
N TYR A 441 -24.30 16.61 2.30
CA TYR A 441 -25.54 17.24 1.86
C TYR A 441 -26.78 16.64 2.53
N LEU A 442 -27.91 17.34 2.52
CA LEU A 442 -29.18 16.89 3.08
C LEU A 442 -30.34 17.25 2.12
N TYR A 443 -31.14 16.26 1.74
CA TYR A 443 -32.32 16.41 0.87
C TYR A 443 -33.61 16.37 1.68
N GLU A 444 -34.60 17.16 1.28
CA GLU A 444 -35.98 16.97 1.72
C GLU A 444 -36.67 15.88 0.88
N VAL A 445 -37.52 15.13 1.55
CA VAL A 445 -38.47 14.20 0.95
C VAL A 445 -39.85 14.79 1.21
N ASP A 446 -40.53 15.15 0.13
CA ASP A 446 -41.87 15.72 0.22
C ASP A 446 -42.84 14.72 0.85
N TYR A 447 -43.80 15.25 1.61
CA TYR A 447 -45.01 14.51 1.94
C TYR A 447 -45.85 14.35 0.67
N THR A 448 -46.33 13.14 0.43
CA THR A 448 -47.26 12.87 -0.67
C THR A 448 -48.65 13.38 -0.33
N LYS A 449 -49.52 13.63 -1.32
CA LYS A 449 -50.88 14.17 -1.10
C LYS A 449 -51.76 13.32 -0.18
N ASP A 450 -51.39 12.06 0.05
CA ASP A 450 -52.08 11.12 0.95
C ASP A 450 -51.63 11.24 2.41
N ASP A 451 -50.55 11.98 2.69
CA ASP A 451 -50.16 12.37 4.04
C ASP A 451 -51.15 13.44 4.55
N ASP A 452 -51.84 13.15 5.66
CA ASP A 452 -53.01 13.91 6.16
C ASP A 452 -52.81 15.45 6.05
N PRO A 453 -53.66 16.16 5.27
CA PRO A 453 -53.60 17.60 5.05
C PRO A 453 -53.58 18.45 6.34
N LYS A 454 -53.98 17.89 7.49
CA LYS A 454 -53.88 18.55 8.80
C LYS A 454 -52.46 18.77 9.30
N TYR A 455 -51.45 18.08 8.76
CA TYR A 455 -50.08 18.12 9.28
C TYR A 455 -49.04 18.73 8.30
N GLY A 456 -49.45 19.07 7.07
CA GLY A 456 -48.54 19.36 5.95
C GLY A 456 -48.41 20.81 5.47
N TYR A 457 -49.13 21.80 6.03
CA TYR A 457 -48.96 23.19 5.57
C TYR A 457 -47.84 23.92 6.32
N GLY A 458 -46.66 23.96 5.69
CA GLY A 458 -45.54 24.84 6.05
C GLY A 458 -44.44 24.23 6.94
N ARG A 459 -44.53 22.95 7.31
CA ARG A 459 -43.53 22.25 8.14
C ARG A 459 -42.53 21.50 7.30
N ILE A 460 -41.34 21.29 7.86
CA ILE A 460 -40.29 20.46 7.26
C ILE A 460 -40.77 19.03 7.01
N GLY A 461 -40.45 18.53 5.82
CA GLY A 461 -40.64 17.15 5.40
C GLY A 461 -39.74 16.14 6.12
N ARG A 462 -39.65 14.94 5.53
CA ARG A 462 -38.62 13.97 5.91
C ARG A 462 -37.29 14.38 5.27
N LEU A 463 -36.17 13.88 5.77
CA LEU A 463 -34.83 14.25 5.31
C LEU A 463 -34.01 13.01 4.93
N VAL A 464 -33.11 13.15 3.97
CA VAL A 464 -32.10 12.15 3.61
C VAL A 464 -30.73 12.80 3.59
N GLY A 465 -29.81 12.28 4.40
CA GLY A 465 -28.42 12.74 4.44
C GLY A 465 -27.57 12.05 3.38
N VAL A 466 -26.58 12.77 2.87
CA VAL A 466 -25.52 12.25 2.00
C VAL A 466 -24.22 12.21 2.79
N SER A 467 -23.74 11.01 3.07
CA SER A 467 -22.48 10.74 3.74
C SER A 467 -21.35 10.58 2.72
N THR A 468 -20.25 11.31 2.91
CA THR A 468 -19.07 11.28 2.03
C THR A 468 -17.79 11.04 2.85
N PRO A 469 -16.80 10.27 2.38
CA PRO A 469 -15.51 10.13 3.05
C PRO A 469 -14.84 11.48 3.32
N GLN A 470 -14.26 11.65 4.50
CA GLN A 470 -13.53 12.88 4.86
C GLN A 470 -12.35 13.16 3.94
N GLU A 471 -11.72 12.13 3.36
CA GLU A 471 -10.63 12.27 2.38
C GLU A 471 -11.08 12.84 1.01
N ALA A 472 -12.40 12.88 0.75
CA ALA A 472 -12.94 13.58 -0.41
C ALA A 472 -12.98 15.10 -0.20
N MET A 473 -12.77 15.60 1.01
CA MET A 473 -12.82 17.03 1.32
C MET A 473 -11.52 17.72 0.90
N GLY A 474 -11.65 18.76 0.08
CA GLY A 474 -10.59 19.74 -0.14
C GLY A 474 -9.81 19.53 -1.44
N GLU A 475 -8.72 20.30 -1.58
CA GLU A 475 -7.92 20.28 -2.80
C GLU A 475 -7.09 18.99 -2.96
N ASN A 476 -6.76 18.65 -4.20
CA ASN A 476 -5.93 17.50 -4.52
C ASN A 476 -4.46 17.82 -4.21
N TYR A 477 -3.90 17.23 -3.14
CA TYR A 477 -2.53 17.50 -2.71
C TYR A 477 -1.59 16.31 -2.93
N ILE A 478 -0.42 16.58 -3.52
CA ILE A 478 0.70 15.64 -3.57
C ILE A 478 1.94 16.23 -2.89
N GLY A 479 2.92 15.37 -2.60
CA GLY A 479 4.21 15.81 -2.09
C GLY A 479 4.16 16.28 -0.64
N ILE A 480 3.19 15.81 0.16
CA ILE A 480 3.13 16.10 1.61
C ILE A 480 3.99 15.05 2.33
N PRO A 481 5.15 15.42 2.89
CA PRO A 481 5.92 14.48 3.69
C PRO A 481 5.18 14.15 4.98
N ASP A 482 5.31 12.90 5.42
CA ASP A 482 4.95 12.53 6.78
C ASP A 482 5.93 13.15 7.80
N GLU A 483 5.74 12.86 9.08
CA GLU A 483 6.56 13.40 10.17
C GLU A 483 8.04 12.96 10.10
N ASP A 484 8.32 11.86 9.39
CA ASP A 484 9.65 11.28 9.21
C ASP A 484 10.24 11.64 7.83
N GLY A 485 9.52 12.43 7.01
CA GLY A 485 9.96 12.91 5.70
C GLY A 485 9.59 12.00 4.52
N ASN A 486 8.87 10.90 4.73
CA ASN A 486 8.48 9.98 3.65
C ASN A 486 7.29 10.54 2.85
N LEU A 487 7.22 10.20 1.56
CA LEU A 487 6.24 10.77 0.63
C LEU A 487 5.35 9.69 0.02
N SER A 488 4.10 9.56 0.46
CA SER A 488 3.17 8.61 -0.13
C SER A 488 2.79 8.95 -1.58
N GLY A 489 2.57 7.91 -2.38
CA GLY A 489 1.84 8.04 -3.64
C GLY A 489 0.41 8.51 -3.40
N MET A 490 -0.16 9.25 -4.34
CA MET A 490 -1.54 9.76 -4.25
C MET A 490 -2.31 9.47 -5.54
N GLY A 491 -3.54 8.98 -5.40
CA GLY A 491 -4.50 8.80 -6.50
C GLY A 491 -5.73 9.70 -6.34
N PHE A 492 -6.10 10.43 -7.39
CA PHE A 492 -7.25 11.34 -7.41
C PHE A 492 -8.26 10.96 -8.48
N ALA A 493 -9.54 10.97 -8.11
CA ALA A 493 -10.62 10.66 -9.03
C ALA A 493 -10.77 11.77 -10.10
N TRP A 494 -10.99 11.38 -11.35
CA TRP A 494 -11.26 12.34 -12.44
C TRP A 494 -12.61 13.05 -12.28
N GLU A 495 -13.54 12.53 -11.47
CA GLU A 495 -14.82 13.21 -11.19
C GLU A 495 -14.64 14.58 -10.51
N ASN A 496 -13.50 14.80 -9.83
CA ASN A 496 -13.12 16.09 -9.23
C ASN A 496 -12.62 17.12 -10.27
N GLY A 497 -12.55 16.76 -11.55
CA GLY A 497 -12.13 17.62 -12.65
C GLY A 497 -13.27 18.39 -13.30
N ASP A 498 -12.99 19.05 -14.42
CA ASP A 498 -13.98 19.74 -15.27
C ASP A 498 -13.62 19.61 -16.76
N ILE A 499 -14.58 19.87 -17.66
CA ILE A 499 -14.31 19.96 -19.09
C ILE A 499 -13.68 21.33 -19.41
N ASP A 500 -12.50 21.30 -20.02
CA ASP A 500 -11.71 22.51 -20.31
C ASP A 500 -12.13 23.22 -21.60
N ASN A 501 -12.41 22.45 -22.66
CA ASN A 501 -12.61 23.00 -24.01
C ASN A 501 -14.07 23.39 -24.33
N GLY A 502 -14.96 23.38 -23.33
CA GLY A 502 -16.37 23.77 -23.49
C GLY A 502 -17.22 22.82 -24.35
N ILE A 503 -16.70 21.65 -24.74
CA ILE A 503 -17.46 20.64 -25.50
C ILE A 503 -18.32 19.85 -24.53
N GLY A 504 -19.56 20.29 -24.33
CA GLY A 504 -20.50 19.67 -23.40
C GLY A 504 -20.10 19.86 -21.93
N SER A 505 -20.70 19.06 -21.05
CA SER A 505 -20.38 19.02 -19.62
C SER A 505 -19.62 17.75 -19.26
N LEU A 506 -18.99 17.73 -18.08
CA LEU A 506 -18.36 16.54 -17.54
C LEU A 506 -19.45 15.48 -17.30
N GLN A 507 -19.34 14.33 -17.96
CA GLN A 507 -20.25 13.22 -17.75
C GLN A 507 -19.65 12.27 -16.73
N VAL A 508 -20.26 12.21 -15.55
CA VAL A 508 -19.91 11.26 -14.49
C VAL A 508 -20.90 10.10 -14.55
N VAL A 509 -20.42 8.88 -14.42
CA VAL A 509 -21.25 7.67 -14.37
C VAL A 509 -20.89 6.87 -13.12
N LYS A 510 -21.89 6.19 -12.56
CA LYS A 510 -21.70 5.35 -11.37
C LYS A 510 -20.69 4.24 -11.65
N GLU A 511 -19.81 3.98 -10.69
CA GLU A 511 -18.94 2.82 -10.70
C GLU A 511 -18.81 2.23 -9.29
N THR A 512 -19.23 0.98 -9.13
CA THR A 512 -19.35 0.37 -7.82
C THR A 512 -17.99 -0.07 -7.24
N ILE A 513 -17.03 -0.51 -8.05
CA ILE A 513 -15.82 -1.21 -7.54
C ILE A 513 -14.62 -0.29 -7.27
N THR A 514 -14.61 0.94 -7.78
CA THR A 514 -13.46 1.86 -7.69
C THR A 514 -13.48 2.73 -6.42
N GLY A 515 -14.62 2.81 -5.72
CA GLY A 515 -14.81 3.71 -4.58
C GLY A 515 -14.98 5.18 -4.98
N THR A 516 -15.21 5.44 -6.25
CA THR A 516 -15.36 6.73 -6.92
C THR A 516 -16.47 6.60 -7.96
N ASN A 517 -17.02 7.71 -8.46
CA ASN A 517 -17.66 7.67 -9.78
C ASN A 517 -16.61 7.97 -10.86
N VAL A 518 -16.84 7.47 -12.07
CA VAL A 518 -15.89 7.60 -13.18
C VAL A 518 -16.38 8.62 -14.21
N VAL A 519 -15.46 9.22 -14.93
CA VAL A 519 -15.76 10.16 -16.02
C VAL A 519 -15.87 9.40 -17.33
N LYS A 520 -17.01 9.50 -18.02
CA LYS A 520 -17.12 9.10 -19.42
C LYS A 520 -16.65 10.26 -20.30
N LEU A 521 -15.41 10.17 -20.79
CA LEU A 521 -14.82 11.21 -21.63
C LEU A 521 -15.21 10.98 -23.09
N ASN A 522 -16.12 11.80 -23.62
CA ASN A 522 -16.60 11.67 -25.00
C ASN A 522 -15.58 12.19 -26.02
N TYR A 523 -15.79 11.85 -27.29
CA TYR A 523 -14.94 12.29 -28.40
C TYR A 523 -14.68 13.80 -28.38
N GLN A 524 -13.41 14.17 -28.52
CA GLN A 524 -12.87 15.53 -28.46
C GLN A 524 -13.03 16.26 -27.13
N GLN A 525 -13.62 15.68 -26.09
CA GLN A 525 -13.63 16.31 -24.78
C GLN A 525 -12.23 16.30 -24.16
N ILE A 526 -11.89 17.40 -23.48
CA ILE A 526 -10.67 17.53 -22.67
C ILE A 526 -11.12 17.69 -21.22
N VAL A 527 -10.81 16.72 -20.37
CA VAL A 527 -10.99 16.88 -18.91
C VAL A 527 -9.68 17.37 -18.31
N ARG A 528 -9.81 18.32 -17.37
CA ARG A 528 -8.70 18.87 -16.60
C ARG A 528 -8.89 18.60 -15.12
N LEU A 529 -7.79 18.36 -14.41
CA LEU A 529 -7.77 18.16 -12.97
C LEU A 529 -6.67 19.02 -12.33
N PRO A 530 -7.02 20.06 -11.55
CA PRO A 530 -6.04 20.87 -10.82
C PRO A 530 -5.51 20.10 -9.59
N ILE A 531 -4.20 20.17 -9.39
CA ILE A 531 -3.49 19.50 -8.30
C ILE A 531 -2.44 20.44 -7.72
N GLN A 532 -2.27 20.42 -6.41
CA GLN A 532 -1.28 21.19 -5.69
C GLN A 532 -0.14 20.29 -5.21
N ASN A 533 1.08 20.57 -5.67
CA ASN A 533 2.28 19.92 -5.17
C ASN A 533 2.91 20.74 -4.03
N LYS A 534 3.29 20.04 -2.94
CA LYS A 534 3.94 20.64 -1.77
C LYS A 534 5.45 20.41 -1.74
N THR A 535 5.98 19.43 -2.48
CA THR A 535 7.41 19.12 -2.50
C THR A 535 7.89 18.91 -3.94
N LYS A 536 8.95 19.62 -4.34
CA LYS A 536 9.54 19.41 -5.67
C LYS A 536 10.14 18.00 -5.73
N LEU A 537 9.60 17.14 -6.59
CA LEU A 537 10.02 15.75 -6.74
C LEU A 537 9.66 15.22 -8.13
N SER A 538 10.33 14.14 -8.55
CA SER A 538 9.93 13.32 -9.68
C SER A 538 8.81 12.35 -9.31
N TYR A 539 7.86 12.14 -10.22
CA TYR A 539 6.72 11.24 -10.04
C TYR A 539 6.55 10.33 -11.25
N ASN A 540 6.29 9.05 -11.01
CA ASN A 540 5.67 8.18 -12.00
C ASN A 540 4.18 8.51 -12.07
N VAL A 541 3.69 8.80 -13.28
CA VAL A 541 2.29 9.14 -13.53
C VAL A 541 1.58 7.91 -14.10
N ARG A 542 0.37 7.64 -13.62
CA ARG A 542 -0.45 6.51 -14.08
C ARG A 542 -1.91 6.90 -14.20
N ILE A 543 -2.61 6.35 -15.18
CA ILE A 543 -4.06 6.55 -15.36
C ILE A 543 -4.77 5.21 -15.16
N HIS A 544 -5.76 5.17 -14.28
CA HIS A 544 -6.66 4.05 -14.13
C HIS A 544 -7.92 4.30 -14.96
N TYR A 545 -8.22 3.39 -15.90
CA TYR A 545 -9.27 3.59 -16.89
C TYR A 545 -9.87 2.25 -17.35
N ALA A 546 -11.02 2.33 -18.02
CA ALA A 546 -11.63 1.22 -18.75
C ALA A 546 -11.95 1.64 -20.19
N SER A 547 -11.68 0.74 -21.13
CA SER A 547 -12.07 0.89 -22.54
C SER A 547 -12.19 -0.48 -23.23
N LYS A 548 -13.21 -0.64 -24.06
CA LYS A 548 -13.39 -1.88 -24.85
C LYS A 548 -12.44 -1.94 -26.04
N ASN A 549 -12.09 -0.78 -26.56
CA ASN A 549 -11.25 -0.60 -27.75
C ASN A 549 -10.04 0.27 -27.39
N GLU A 550 -9.01 0.24 -28.22
CA GLU A 550 -7.88 1.17 -28.10
C GLU A 550 -8.38 2.62 -28.20
N ILE A 551 -7.93 3.46 -27.28
CA ILE A 551 -8.22 4.89 -27.25
C ILE A 551 -6.95 5.66 -27.62
N LYS A 552 -7.00 6.37 -28.75
CA LYS A 552 -6.06 7.44 -29.05
C LYS A 552 -6.52 8.71 -28.36
N GLY A 553 -5.58 9.39 -27.71
CA GLY A 553 -5.82 10.61 -26.96
C GLY A 553 -4.63 11.54 -26.98
N PHE A 554 -4.72 12.59 -26.17
CA PHE A 554 -3.63 13.52 -25.90
C PHE A 554 -3.54 13.72 -24.39
N PHE A 555 -2.34 13.75 -23.84
CA PHE A 555 -2.10 13.97 -22.42
C PHE A 555 -1.04 15.04 -22.25
N HIS A 556 -1.19 15.86 -21.21
CA HIS A 556 -0.13 16.75 -20.76
C HIS A 556 -0.37 17.25 -19.34
N ILE A 557 0.70 17.75 -18.71
CA ILE A 557 0.68 18.36 -17.38
C ILE A 557 1.23 19.77 -17.50
N TYR A 558 0.38 20.76 -17.24
CA TYR A 558 0.76 22.18 -17.30
C TYR A 558 1.04 22.73 -15.90
N THR A 559 2.24 23.29 -15.71
CA THR A 559 2.67 23.87 -14.41
C THR A 559 2.52 25.38 -14.34
N GLY A 560 1.97 26.02 -15.38
CA GLY A 560 1.96 27.48 -15.53
C GLY A 560 3.20 28.04 -16.23
N SER A 561 4.34 27.35 -16.14
CA SER A 561 5.59 27.68 -16.84
C SER A 561 5.96 26.68 -17.93
N ASP A 562 5.66 25.41 -17.70
CA ASP A 562 6.10 24.29 -18.54
C ASP A 562 4.93 23.36 -18.88
N ASP A 563 5.11 22.62 -19.97
CA ASP A 563 4.14 21.66 -20.48
C ASP A 563 4.80 20.27 -20.55
N LEU A 564 4.57 19.48 -19.51
CA LEU A 564 5.26 18.22 -19.22
C LEU A 564 4.44 17.04 -19.71
N LEU A 565 5.10 15.94 -20.11
CA LEU A 565 4.46 14.74 -20.68
C LEU A 565 3.51 15.04 -21.85
N LYS A 566 3.76 16.15 -22.57
CA LYS A 566 2.91 16.62 -23.66
C LYS A 566 3.05 15.71 -24.88
N GLY A 567 1.96 15.07 -25.28
CA GLY A 567 1.94 14.31 -26.52
C GLY A 567 0.68 13.50 -26.76
N GLU A 568 0.65 12.87 -27.93
CA GLU A 568 -0.33 11.83 -28.23
C GLU A 568 -0.08 10.62 -27.33
N VAL A 569 -1.15 10.03 -26.83
CA VAL A 569 -1.12 8.82 -25.99
C VAL A 569 -2.06 7.80 -26.59
N THR A 570 -1.63 6.55 -26.59
CA THR A 570 -2.48 5.42 -26.95
C THR A 570 -2.73 4.60 -25.69
N PHE A 571 -3.99 4.54 -25.28
CA PHE A 571 -4.47 3.70 -24.19
C PHE A 571 -4.99 2.39 -24.80
N PRO A 572 -4.32 1.25 -24.55
CA PRO A 572 -4.79 -0.03 -25.07
C PRO A 572 -6.18 -0.41 -24.55
N SER A 573 -6.89 -1.29 -25.27
CA SER A 573 -8.10 -1.91 -24.72
C SER A 573 -7.80 -2.61 -23.39
N THR A 574 -8.68 -2.44 -22.40
CA THR A 574 -8.59 -3.10 -21.10
C THR A 574 -9.36 -4.42 -21.06
N GLU A 575 -10.01 -4.81 -22.17
CA GLU A 575 -10.76 -6.06 -22.26
C GLU A 575 -9.89 -7.29 -22.55
N THR A 576 -8.70 -7.07 -23.10
CA THR A 576 -7.73 -8.13 -23.45
C THR A 576 -6.88 -8.51 -22.24
N ASP A 577 -6.88 -9.78 -21.87
CA ASP A 577 -6.01 -10.33 -20.83
C ASP A 577 -4.59 -10.59 -21.39
N ASP A 578 -3.77 -9.54 -21.48
CA ASP A 578 -2.31 -9.70 -21.60
C ASP A 578 -1.66 -9.76 -20.20
N VAL A 579 -0.42 -10.25 -20.10
CA VAL A 579 0.27 -10.50 -18.81
C VAL A 579 0.41 -9.22 -17.96
N GLN A 580 0.42 -8.04 -18.59
CA GLN A 580 0.45 -6.74 -17.90
C GLN A 580 -0.93 -6.26 -17.44
N LYS A 581 -2.02 -6.75 -18.04
CA LYS A 581 -3.43 -6.45 -17.69
C LYS A 581 -4.11 -7.51 -16.83
N MET A 582 -3.39 -8.52 -16.33
CA MET A 582 -3.99 -9.59 -15.51
C MET A 582 -4.66 -9.12 -14.21
N VAL A 583 -4.40 -7.88 -13.78
CA VAL A 583 -5.06 -7.23 -12.63
C VAL A 583 -6.32 -6.47 -13.00
N ALA A 584 -6.79 -6.52 -14.25
CA ALA A 584 -7.94 -5.73 -14.67
C ALA A 584 -9.19 -6.11 -13.86
N VAL A 585 -9.76 -5.12 -13.18
CA VAL A 585 -10.90 -5.31 -12.27
C VAL A 585 -12.21 -5.06 -13.01
N GLN A 586 -13.12 -6.03 -12.97
CA GLN A 586 -14.46 -5.85 -13.52
C GLN A 586 -15.23 -4.81 -12.73
N GLY A 587 -15.69 -3.75 -13.40
CA GLY A 587 -16.66 -2.79 -12.88
C GLY A 587 -17.95 -2.76 -13.69
N ASP A 588 -18.79 -1.76 -13.44
CA ASP A 588 -20.08 -1.56 -14.10
C ASP A 588 -19.90 -1.12 -15.56
N ASN A 589 -18.89 -0.32 -15.85
CA ASN A 589 -18.68 0.29 -17.17
C ASN A 589 -17.61 -0.41 -18.03
N GLY A 590 -16.90 -1.39 -17.48
CA GLY A 590 -15.86 -2.14 -18.17
C GLY A 590 -14.83 -2.73 -17.20
N LYS A 591 -13.76 -3.31 -17.74
CA LYS A 591 -12.61 -3.73 -16.92
C LYS A 591 -11.64 -2.57 -16.74
N TYR A 592 -11.26 -2.27 -15.51
CA TYR A 592 -10.34 -1.19 -15.19
C TYR A 592 -8.91 -1.68 -15.05
N ALA A 593 -7.97 -1.00 -15.69
CA ALA A 593 -6.53 -1.28 -15.61
C ALA A 593 -5.72 0.01 -15.56
N LEU A 594 -4.44 -0.09 -15.21
CA LEU A 594 -3.50 1.04 -15.23
C LEU A 594 -2.81 1.18 -16.60
N HIS A 595 -2.76 2.40 -17.10
CA HIS A 595 -1.76 2.85 -18.05
C HIS A 595 -0.64 3.55 -17.28
N VAL A 596 0.60 3.13 -17.48
CA VAL A 596 1.78 3.68 -16.81
C VAL A 596 2.59 4.48 -17.83
N PHE A 597 2.83 5.76 -17.55
CA PHE A 597 3.72 6.56 -18.37
C PHE A 597 5.18 6.15 -18.10
N GLU A 598 5.93 5.85 -19.17
CA GLU A 598 7.31 5.35 -19.05
C GLU A 598 8.29 6.39 -18.48
N THR A 599 8.00 7.68 -18.70
CA THR A 599 8.90 8.77 -18.29
C THR A 599 8.37 9.42 -17.00
N PRO A 600 9.14 9.40 -15.90
CA PRO A 600 8.80 10.17 -14.72
C PRO A 600 8.82 11.67 -14.99
N VAL A 601 8.03 12.44 -14.24
CA VAL A 601 7.93 13.90 -14.36
C VAL A 601 8.35 14.60 -13.08
N THR A 602 9.27 15.55 -13.19
CA THR A 602 9.63 16.43 -12.05
C THR A 602 8.65 17.58 -11.95
N LEU A 603 7.87 17.60 -10.87
CA LEU A 603 6.87 18.64 -10.62
C LEU A 603 7.42 19.69 -9.64
N PRO A 604 7.30 20.99 -9.94
CA PRO A 604 7.67 22.05 -9.01
C PRO A 604 6.70 22.10 -7.82
N VAL A 605 7.09 22.78 -6.73
CA VAL A 605 6.14 23.18 -5.68
C VAL A 605 5.19 24.22 -6.29
N GLY A 606 3.89 24.03 -6.09
CA GLY A 606 2.89 24.91 -6.69
C GLY A 606 1.69 24.14 -7.24
N GLN A 607 0.76 24.90 -7.82
CA GLN A 607 -0.38 24.33 -8.53
C GLN A 607 0.04 23.93 -9.95
N PHE A 608 -0.44 22.78 -10.41
CA PHE A 608 -0.37 22.35 -11.80
C PHE A 608 -1.72 21.75 -12.20
N THR A 609 -1.89 21.44 -13.48
CA THR A 609 -3.13 20.83 -13.99
C THR A 609 -2.79 19.71 -14.96
N ALA A 610 -3.36 18.54 -14.72
CA ALA A 610 -3.29 17.42 -15.65
C ALA A 610 -4.47 17.49 -16.62
N TYR A 611 -4.23 17.24 -17.90
CA TYR A 611 -5.24 17.24 -18.95
C TYR A 611 -5.20 15.92 -19.71
N ILE A 612 -6.37 15.42 -20.06
CA ILE A 612 -6.51 14.26 -20.92
C ILE A 612 -7.64 14.50 -21.93
N GLN A 613 -7.34 14.23 -23.19
CA GLN A 613 -8.25 14.37 -24.32
C GLN A 613 -8.57 13.01 -24.91
N ASN A 614 -9.84 12.76 -25.21
CA ASN A 614 -10.24 11.62 -26.02
C ASN A 614 -10.24 12.00 -27.51
N ASN A 615 -9.38 11.40 -28.32
CA ASN A 615 -9.35 11.57 -29.78
C ASN A 615 -10.00 10.40 -30.52
N SER A 616 -10.71 9.53 -29.81
CA SER A 616 -11.41 8.36 -30.34
C SER A 616 -12.92 8.49 -30.12
N THR A 617 -13.70 7.87 -31.00
CA THR A 617 -15.18 7.83 -30.88
C THR A 617 -15.68 6.79 -29.90
N GLU A 618 -14.76 5.98 -29.37
CA GLU A 618 -15.03 4.88 -28.46
C GLU A 618 -15.27 5.36 -27.03
N ASP A 619 -16.02 4.57 -26.27
CA ASP A 619 -16.26 4.82 -24.85
C ASP A 619 -14.95 4.77 -24.04
N PHE A 620 -14.65 5.87 -23.35
CA PHE A 620 -13.46 6.01 -22.51
C PHE A 620 -13.86 6.41 -21.09
N TYR A 621 -13.71 5.47 -20.15
CA TYR A 621 -14.08 5.65 -18.74
C TYR A 621 -12.83 5.89 -17.89
N LEU A 622 -12.72 7.07 -17.30
CA LEU A 622 -11.60 7.50 -16.49
C LEU A 622 -11.97 7.43 -15.01
N ASP A 623 -11.25 6.60 -14.25
CA ASP A 623 -11.43 6.51 -12.80
C ASP A 623 -10.54 7.54 -12.10
N ARG A 624 -9.23 7.34 -12.14
CA ARG A 624 -8.28 8.17 -11.38
C ARG A 624 -6.94 8.36 -12.08
N ILE A 625 -6.22 9.39 -11.65
CA ILE A 625 -4.81 9.62 -11.96
C ILE A 625 -3.98 9.42 -10.70
N GLU A 626 -2.83 8.77 -10.83
CA GLU A 626 -1.94 8.46 -9.72
C GLU A 626 -0.56 9.09 -9.94
N PHE A 627 -0.04 9.70 -8.88
CA PHE A 627 1.30 10.26 -8.81
C PHE A 627 2.08 9.49 -7.74
N VAL A 628 3.01 8.66 -8.18
CA VAL A 628 3.88 7.89 -7.29
C VAL A 628 5.24 8.56 -7.24
N PRO A 629 5.66 9.10 -6.08
CA PRO A 629 7.01 9.57 -5.85
C PRO A 629 8.05 8.63 -6.42
N VAL A 630 8.87 9.14 -7.33
CA VAL A 630 10.17 8.54 -7.58
C VAL A 630 11.00 8.97 -6.39
N THR A 631 11.14 8.06 -5.43
CA THR A 631 12.08 8.24 -4.33
C THR A 631 13.45 8.45 -4.97
N SER A 632 14.00 9.65 -4.81
CA SER A 632 15.33 9.98 -5.33
C SER A 632 16.30 8.91 -4.88
N ASP A 633 17.03 8.34 -5.83
CA ASP A 633 17.93 7.21 -5.63
C ASP A 633 19.11 7.51 -4.69
N ASP A 634 19.19 8.67 -4.05
CA ASP A 634 20.27 8.99 -3.11
C ASP A 634 20.03 8.45 -1.68
N ASN A 635 18.83 7.92 -1.37
CA ASN A 635 18.48 7.42 -0.02
C ASN A 635 17.69 6.10 0.01
N LEU A 636 17.56 5.41 -1.13
CA LEU A 636 17.00 4.06 -1.11
C LEU A 636 18.08 3.11 -0.54
N PRO A 637 17.76 2.30 0.50
CA PRO A 637 18.71 1.31 0.98
C PRO A 637 19.10 0.37 -0.17
N ASP A 638 20.34 -0.11 -0.16
CA ASP A 638 20.76 -1.20 -1.04
C ASP A 638 19.79 -2.37 -0.79
N ILE A 639 19.27 -2.93 -1.87
CA ILE A 639 18.35 -4.07 -1.80
C ILE A 639 18.92 -5.23 -2.60
N THR A 640 18.84 -6.42 -2.02
CA THR A 640 19.14 -7.66 -2.74
C THR A 640 17.83 -8.18 -3.32
N ILE A 641 17.70 -8.15 -4.65
CA ILE A 641 16.52 -8.72 -5.33
C ILE A 641 16.84 -10.13 -5.84
N PRO A 642 15.97 -11.12 -5.63
CA PRO A 642 16.08 -12.38 -6.34
C PRO A 642 15.70 -12.18 -7.81
N PHE A 643 16.33 -12.93 -8.71
CA PHE A 643 15.93 -13.03 -10.11
C PHE A 643 15.99 -14.48 -10.59
N HIS A 644 15.11 -14.80 -11.53
CA HIS A 644 15.03 -16.11 -12.15
C HIS A 644 14.77 -15.95 -13.66
N ALA A 645 15.44 -16.75 -14.49
CA ALA A 645 15.24 -16.76 -15.93
C ALA A 645 15.34 -18.17 -16.49
N ASN A 646 14.44 -18.53 -17.41
CA ASN A 646 14.58 -19.73 -18.22
C ASN A 646 15.50 -19.44 -19.40
N LEU A 647 16.39 -20.37 -19.75
CA LEU A 647 17.32 -20.24 -20.86
C LEU A 647 16.87 -21.08 -22.06
N SER A 648 16.86 -20.45 -23.23
CA SER A 648 16.78 -21.13 -24.52
C SER A 648 17.59 -20.34 -25.54
N ILE A 649 18.87 -20.69 -25.70
CA ILE A 649 19.83 -19.88 -26.47
C ILE A 649 20.52 -20.74 -27.53
N GLN A 650 20.34 -20.38 -28.80
CA GLN A 650 21.04 -21.05 -29.90
C GLN A 650 22.53 -20.68 -29.93
N PRO A 651 23.40 -21.51 -30.54
CA PRO A 651 24.81 -21.15 -30.73
C PRO A 651 24.97 -19.80 -31.45
N GLY A 652 25.77 -18.89 -30.87
CA GLY A 652 25.98 -17.54 -31.40
C GLY A 652 24.92 -16.50 -31.01
N GLU A 653 23.88 -16.89 -30.25
CA GLU A 653 22.85 -15.96 -29.75
C GLU A 653 23.09 -15.56 -28.28
N SER A 654 22.33 -14.56 -27.83
CA SER A 654 22.31 -14.10 -26.44
C SER A 654 20.89 -13.91 -25.93
N GLN A 655 20.67 -14.15 -24.65
CA GLN A 655 19.39 -13.88 -23.98
C GLN A 655 19.60 -13.00 -22.75
N THR A 656 18.78 -11.97 -22.61
CA THR A 656 18.73 -11.15 -21.39
C THR A 656 18.12 -11.96 -20.25
N ILE A 657 18.87 -12.11 -19.16
CA ILE A 657 18.44 -12.84 -17.96
C ILE A 657 18.05 -11.90 -16.82
N TRP A 658 18.49 -10.65 -16.89
CA TRP A 658 18.09 -9.61 -15.97
C TRP A 658 18.22 -8.24 -16.63
N LYS A 659 17.29 -7.35 -16.30
CA LYS A 659 17.33 -5.94 -16.65
C LYS A 659 16.88 -5.13 -15.45
N SER A 660 17.54 -4.00 -15.21
CA SER A 660 17.24 -3.14 -14.07
C SER A 660 15.80 -2.65 -14.12
N PRO A 661 15.09 -2.58 -12.97
CA PRO A 661 13.74 -2.00 -12.85
C PRO A 661 13.71 -0.46 -12.99
N GLY A 662 14.59 0.12 -13.81
CA GLY A 662 14.70 1.56 -14.02
C GLY A 662 15.86 2.18 -13.26
N SER A 663 15.59 2.77 -12.09
CA SER A 663 16.46 3.76 -11.45
C SER A 663 17.62 3.20 -10.60
N ARG A 664 17.64 1.88 -10.37
CA ARG A 664 18.72 1.20 -9.62
C ARG A 664 19.78 0.63 -10.57
N VAL A 665 21.00 0.46 -10.10
CA VAL A 665 22.04 -0.30 -10.82
C VAL A 665 22.42 -1.54 -10.02
N GLY A 666 22.60 -2.66 -10.70
CA GLY A 666 23.21 -3.84 -10.10
C GLY A 666 24.66 -3.52 -9.78
N ILE A 667 25.09 -3.78 -8.55
CA ILE A 667 26.49 -3.60 -8.11
C ILE A 667 27.17 -4.94 -7.87
N SER A 668 26.39 -5.96 -7.55
CA SER A 668 26.86 -7.31 -7.36
C SER A 668 25.82 -8.31 -7.88
N THR A 669 26.29 -9.48 -8.30
CA THR A 669 25.45 -10.61 -8.62
C THR A 669 25.98 -11.85 -7.94
N ASP A 670 25.05 -12.68 -7.49
CA ASP A 670 25.28 -14.04 -7.07
C ASP A 670 24.22 -14.91 -7.73
N PHE A 671 24.57 -15.70 -8.74
CA PHE A 671 23.62 -16.59 -9.39
C PHE A 671 24.22 -17.92 -9.78
N THR A 672 23.35 -18.92 -9.87
CA THR A 672 23.69 -20.26 -10.35
C THR A 672 22.93 -20.53 -11.63
N THR A 673 23.63 -21.09 -12.60
CA THR A 673 23.04 -21.62 -13.84
C THR A 673 22.84 -23.13 -13.69
N HIS A 674 21.76 -23.65 -14.25
CA HIS A 674 21.49 -25.08 -14.34
C HIS A 674 21.09 -25.41 -15.78
N VAL A 675 21.96 -26.09 -16.51
CA VAL A 675 21.79 -26.35 -17.93
C VAL A 675 21.78 -27.86 -18.20
N LEU A 676 21.08 -28.26 -19.25
CA LEU A 676 20.86 -29.67 -19.59
C LEU A 676 22.02 -30.32 -20.36
N SER A 677 23.01 -29.54 -20.79
CA SER A 677 24.18 -30.01 -21.53
C SER A 677 25.38 -29.09 -21.30
N ASN A 678 26.60 -29.65 -21.36
CA ASN A 678 27.83 -28.86 -21.33
C ASN A 678 27.78 -27.79 -22.43
N PHE A 679 27.98 -26.54 -22.05
CA PHE A 679 28.08 -25.42 -22.98
C PHE A 679 29.28 -24.56 -22.58
N VAL A 680 29.80 -23.82 -23.55
CA VAL A 680 30.78 -22.77 -23.30
C VAL A 680 30.06 -21.46 -23.53
N GLY A 681 29.94 -20.64 -22.50
CA GLY A 681 29.27 -19.35 -22.58
C GLY A 681 29.81 -18.38 -21.55
N PHE A 682 29.20 -17.20 -21.50
CA PHE A 682 29.54 -16.21 -20.48
C PHE A 682 28.32 -15.35 -20.17
N ALA A 683 28.27 -14.88 -18.93
CA ALA A 683 27.39 -13.80 -18.54
C ALA A 683 28.09 -12.49 -18.86
N GLN A 684 27.47 -11.67 -19.72
CA GLN A 684 27.92 -10.35 -20.11
C GLN A 684 27.08 -9.29 -19.41
N TYR A 685 27.75 -8.37 -18.74
CA TYR A 685 27.13 -7.25 -18.04
C TYR A 685 27.16 -6.01 -18.91
N TYR A 686 26.09 -5.23 -18.88
CA TYR A 686 25.92 -4.02 -19.67
C TYR A 686 25.55 -2.82 -18.79
N LYS A 687 25.92 -1.63 -19.26
CA LYS A 687 25.40 -0.35 -18.74
C LYS A 687 25.10 0.57 -19.90
N SER A 688 23.84 1.03 -19.98
CA SER A 688 23.36 1.92 -21.05
C SER A 688 23.63 1.37 -22.45
N GLY A 689 23.53 0.04 -22.61
CA GLY A 689 23.77 -0.66 -23.87
C GLY A 689 25.23 -1.00 -24.17
N GLU A 690 26.19 -0.50 -23.39
CA GLU A 690 27.61 -0.78 -23.58
C GLU A 690 28.06 -1.97 -22.71
N PRO A 691 28.84 -2.93 -23.25
CA PRO A 691 29.36 -4.07 -22.49
C PRO A 691 30.42 -3.62 -21.49
N LEU A 692 30.28 -4.04 -20.23
CA LEU A 692 31.18 -3.68 -19.13
C LEU A 692 32.20 -4.77 -18.79
N ASP A 693 31.71 -5.95 -18.41
CA ASP A 693 32.53 -7.05 -17.93
C ASP A 693 31.83 -8.38 -18.25
N ARG A 694 32.53 -9.51 -18.11
CA ARG A 694 31.99 -10.84 -18.34
C ARG A 694 32.50 -11.87 -17.35
N SER A 695 31.67 -12.87 -17.08
CA SER A 695 32.00 -14.04 -16.26
C SER A 695 31.84 -15.31 -17.10
N SER A 696 32.89 -16.12 -17.19
CA SER A 696 32.86 -17.39 -17.93
C SER A 696 31.93 -18.41 -17.27
N MET A 697 31.24 -19.20 -18.09
CA MET A 697 30.43 -20.35 -17.68
C MET A 697 30.80 -21.53 -18.59
N GLY A 698 31.15 -22.67 -18.02
CA GLY A 698 31.64 -23.87 -18.71
C GLY A 698 31.03 -25.19 -18.26
N ASP A 699 30.34 -25.25 -17.13
CA ASP A 699 29.82 -26.50 -16.55
C ASP A 699 28.29 -26.59 -16.52
N LEU A 700 27.77 -27.82 -16.30
CA LEU A 700 26.33 -28.10 -16.19
C LEU A 700 25.63 -27.29 -15.10
N SER A 701 26.40 -26.86 -14.10
CA SER A 701 25.94 -26.02 -13.01
C SER A 701 27.06 -25.11 -12.55
N ASP A 702 27.07 -23.87 -13.05
CA ASP A 702 28.07 -22.88 -12.66
C ASP A 702 27.51 -21.82 -11.74
N HIS A 703 28.29 -21.50 -10.71
CA HIS A 703 28.02 -20.42 -9.78
C HIS A 703 28.86 -19.20 -10.16
N VAL A 704 28.18 -18.07 -10.35
CA VAL A 704 28.77 -16.81 -10.77
C VAL A 704 28.54 -15.78 -9.68
N GLN A 705 29.63 -15.37 -9.04
CA GLN A 705 29.67 -14.18 -8.19
C GLN A 705 30.49 -13.09 -8.87
N LYS A 706 29.94 -11.89 -8.95
CA LYS A 706 30.60 -10.76 -9.61
C LYS A 706 30.18 -9.45 -8.99
N SER A 707 31.17 -8.62 -8.66
CA SER A 707 30.95 -7.22 -8.28
C SER A 707 31.42 -6.32 -9.41
N ILE A 708 30.60 -5.33 -9.76
CA ILE A 708 30.90 -4.34 -10.80
C ILE A 708 30.80 -2.97 -10.16
N SER A 709 31.97 -2.38 -9.90
CA SER A 709 32.09 -1.11 -9.20
C SER A 709 31.40 0.03 -9.92
N THR A 710 31.29 0.03 -11.25
CA THR A 710 30.58 1.07 -12.01
C THR A 710 29.07 0.89 -12.05
N GLY A 711 28.55 -0.23 -11.53
CA GLY A 711 27.18 -0.69 -11.68
C GLY A 711 26.84 -1.19 -13.09
N PHE A 712 25.81 -2.01 -13.22
CA PHE A 712 25.26 -2.52 -14.49
C PHE A 712 23.72 -2.43 -14.51
N ASP A 713 23.12 -2.30 -15.69
CA ASP A 713 21.65 -2.22 -15.87
C ASP A 713 21.06 -3.41 -16.63
N GLU A 714 21.90 -4.30 -17.14
CA GLU A 714 21.47 -5.49 -17.86
C GLU A 714 22.51 -6.62 -17.75
N ILE A 715 22.04 -7.86 -17.68
CA ILE A 715 22.86 -9.08 -17.79
C ILE A 715 22.31 -9.93 -18.94
N ARG A 716 23.19 -10.36 -19.84
CA ARG A 716 22.88 -11.32 -20.91
C ARG A 716 23.73 -12.57 -20.75
N ILE A 717 23.14 -13.74 -20.99
CA ILE A 717 23.91 -14.96 -21.22
C ILE A 717 24.15 -15.12 -22.71
N MET A 718 25.40 -15.37 -23.07
CA MET A 718 25.83 -15.61 -24.44
C MET A 718 26.25 -17.07 -24.62
N ASN A 719 25.76 -17.70 -25.71
CA ASN A 719 26.24 -19.02 -26.13
C ASN A 719 27.44 -18.85 -27.06
N ALA A 720 28.64 -19.16 -26.57
CA ALA A 720 29.88 -19.03 -27.33
C ALA A 720 30.21 -20.26 -28.21
N GLY A 721 29.29 -21.24 -28.31
CA GLY A 721 29.45 -22.41 -29.17
C GLY A 721 29.43 -22.07 -30.66
N GLU A 722 30.15 -22.88 -31.45
CA GLU A 722 30.10 -22.78 -32.92
C GLU A 722 28.74 -23.24 -33.46
N VAL A 723 28.33 -22.68 -34.59
CA VAL A 723 27.09 -23.06 -35.28
C VAL A 723 27.10 -24.56 -35.59
N GLY A 724 26.30 -25.34 -34.86
CA GLY A 724 26.28 -26.82 -34.90
C GLY A 724 26.44 -27.52 -33.56
N THR A 725 26.74 -26.81 -32.47
CA THR A 725 26.74 -27.34 -31.09
C THR A 725 25.34 -27.29 -30.45
N ALA A 726 25.15 -27.97 -29.30
CA ALA A 726 23.87 -28.00 -28.58
C ALA A 726 23.43 -26.60 -28.11
N SER A 727 22.13 -26.29 -28.21
CA SER A 727 21.52 -25.07 -27.65
C SER A 727 21.58 -25.10 -26.12
N ILE A 728 21.72 -23.93 -25.48
CA ILE A 728 21.59 -23.82 -24.03
C ILE A 728 20.12 -23.91 -23.68
N VAL A 729 19.73 -24.96 -22.96
CA VAL A 729 18.41 -25.10 -22.35
C VAL A 729 18.59 -25.33 -20.87
N GLY A 730 17.97 -24.50 -20.03
CA GLY A 730 18.21 -24.51 -18.59
C GLY A 730 17.49 -23.40 -17.83
N THR A 731 17.95 -23.15 -16.61
CA THR A 731 17.48 -22.06 -15.75
C THR A 731 18.65 -21.29 -15.15
N VAL A 732 18.39 -20.04 -14.79
CA VAL A 732 19.27 -19.19 -13.99
C VAL A 732 18.47 -18.75 -12.78
N SER A 733 19.07 -18.85 -11.60
CA SER A 733 18.48 -18.35 -10.37
C SER A 733 19.56 -17.70 -9.52
N GLY A 734 19.27 -16.54 -8.97
CA GLY A 734 20.21 -15.86 -8.10
C GLY A 734 19.64 -14.61 -7.49
N SER A 735 20.54 -13.78 -6.98
CA SER A 735 20.25 -12.46 -6.46
C SER A 735 21.17 -11.40 -7.05
N ILE A 736 20.65 -10.18 -7.04
CA ILE A 736 21.37 -9.00 -7.49
C ILE A 736 21.27 -7.96 -6.39
N ASP A 737 22.43 -7.48 -5.94
CA ASP A 737 22.50 -6.33 -5.08
C ASP A 737 22.32 -5.09 -5.94
N LEU A 738 21.29 -4.32 -5.63
CA LEU A 738 20.97 -3.08 -6.29
C LEU A 738 21.37 -1.91 -5.43
N SER A 739 22.21 -1.03 -6.00
CA SER A 739 22.48 0.26 -5.41
C SER A 739 21.72 1.37 -6.11
N SER A 740 21.45 2.40 -5.33
CA SER A 740 20.69 3.58 -5.68
C SER A 740 21.62 4.73 -6.13
N ASN A 741 22.90 4.69 -5.77
CA ASN A 741 23.88 5.70 -6.19
C ASN A 741 24.32 5.53 -7.65
N ASN A 742 23.89 6.45 -8.52
CA ASN A 742 24.43 6.61 -9.88
C ASN A 742 25.91 7.06 -9.92
N ASN A 743 26.55 7.20 -8.76
CA ASN A 743 27.96 7.50 -8.61
C ASN A 743 28.58 6.57 -7.54
N PRO A 744 29.20 5.45 -7.94
CA PRO A 744 29.62 4.40 -7.00
C PRO A 744 30.92 4.73 -6.23
N GLY A 745 31.35 6.00 -6.23
CA GLY A 745 32.53 6.44 -5.50
C GLY A 745 32.38 6.45 -3.97
N ASN A 746 31.17 6.22 -3.43
CA ASN A 746 30.91 6.16 -1.99
C ASN A 746 30.16 4.87 -1.65
N ASN A 747 30.82 3.73 -1.77
CA ASN A 747 30.31 2.43 -1.32
C ASN A 747 30.71 2.21 0.17
N PRO A 748 29.94 1.45 0.99
CA PRO A 748 30.24 1.15 2.40
C PRO A 748 31.51 0.32 2.67
N ASN A 749 32.30 0.05 1.64
CA ASN A 749 33.58 -0.65 1.73
C ASN A 749 34.64 0.19 1.02
N ASP A 750 35.00 1.33 1.59
CA ASP A 750 36.25 2.00 1.22
C ASP A 750 37.39 1.05 1.62
N THR A 751 37.81 0.22 0.68
CA THR A 751 39.01 -0.58 0.76
C THR A 751 40.14 0.19 0.09
N VAL A 752 41.20 0.47 0.83
CA VAL A 752 42.44 0.99 0.26
C VAL A 752 43.40 -0.17 0.07
N THR A 753 43.74 -0.45 -1.18
CA THR A 753 44.79 -1.42 -1.51
C THR A 753 46.16 -0.78 -1.28
N ILE A 754 46.99 -1.45 -0.48
CA ILE A 754 48.41 -1.14 -0.34
C ILE A 754 49.17 -2.13 -1.21
N ASP A 755 49.94 -1.63 -2.16
CA ASP A 755 50.94 -2.39 -2.91
C ASP A 755 52.23 -1.56 -2.89
N THR A 756 53.13 -1.88 -1.96
CA THR A 756 54.37 -1.13 -1.77
C THR A 756 55.55 -2.08 -1.53
N SER A 757 56.70 -1.70 -2.07
CA SER A 757 57.99 -2.30 -1.74
C SER A 757 58.68 -1.50 -0.64
N PHE A 758 59.45 -2.17 0.21
CA PHE A 758 60.31 -1.52 1.20
C PHE A 758 61.75 -2.04 1.07
N ASP A 759 62.70 -1.17 1.40
CA ASP A 759 64.13 -1.45 1.46
C ASP A 759 64.66 -0.73 2.70
N VAL A 760 64.87 -1.49 3.77
CA VAL A 760 65.19 -0.93 5.09
C VAL A 760 66.53 -1.49 5.58
N SER A 761 67.51 -0.59 5.67
CA SER A 761 68.82 -0.89 6.24
C SER A 761 68.74 -1.16 7.74
N ARG A 762 69.72 -1.89 8.26
CA ARG A 762 69.79 -2.29 9.67
C ARG A 762 69.66 -1.08 10.62
N GLY A 763 68.68 -1.15 11.54
CA GLY A 763 68.44 -0.11 12.54
C GLY A 763 67.61 1.08 12.04
N ASP A 764 67.23 1.10 10.77
CA ASP A 764 66.36 2.12 10.19
C ASP A 764 64.89 1.71 10.20
N THR A 765 64.01 2.69 10.00
CA THR A 765 62.55 2.55 9.95
C THR A 765 62.03 3.17 8.66
N GLN A 766 61.09 2.52 7.99
CA GLN A 766 60.39 3.07 6.83
C GLN A 766 58.87 3.14 7.07
N ILE A 767 58.30 4.31 6.77
CA ILE A 767 56.85 4.51 6.74
C ILE A 767 56.32 3.95 5.43
N ILE A 768 55.44 2.95 5.54
CA ILE A 768 54.88 2.26 4.38
C ILE A 768 53.43 2.67 4.10
N TRP A 769 52.76 3.31 5.06
CA TRP A 769 51.41 3.83 4.87
C TRP A 769 51.03 4.92 5.88
N THR A 770 50.21 5.88 5.44
CA THR A 770 49.60 6.93 6.28
C THR A 770 48.14 7.11 5.91
N ALA A 771 47.27 7.22 6.92
CA ALA A 771 45.83 7.40 6.73
C ALA A 771 45.50 8.78 6.13
N PRO A 772 44.53 8.87 5.19
CA PRO A 772 43.98 10.16 4.78
C PRO A 772 43.32 10.88 5.97
N GLN A 773 43.49 12.21 6.06
CA GLN A 773 42.93 13.03 7.16
C GLN A 773 41.40 12.85 7.36
N SER A 774 40.66 12.52 6.30
CA SER A 774 39.21 12.28 6.35
C SER A 774 38.81 10.95 7.00
N LYS A 775 39.77 10.08 7.35
CA LYS A 775 39.53 8.71 7.87
C LYS A 775 40.13 8.48 9.28
N LEU A 776 40.54 9.54 9.98
CA LEU A 776 41.05 9.47 11.36
C LEU A 776 39.90 9.13 12.34
N GLY A 777 39.91 7.93 12.94
CA GLY A 777 39.00 7.55 14.04
C GLY A 777 38.03 6.38 13.78
N VAL A 778 38.10 5.72 12.61
CA VAL A 778 37.28 4.54 12.27
C VAL A 778 37.98 3.21 12.61
N SER A 779 37.20 2.15 12.85
CA SER A 779 37.75 0.80 13.08
C SER A 779 38.18 0.17 11.76
N THR A 780 39.39 -0.39 11.76
CA THR A 780 40.06 -0.82 10.53
C THR A 780 40.34 -2.32 10.58
N LYS A 781 40.12 -3.04 9.48
CA LYS A 781 40.60 -4.42 9.28
C LYS A 781 41.66 -4.43 8.19
N PHE A 782 42.67 -5.28 8.32
CA PHE A 782 43.73 -5.40 7.32
C PHE A 782 44.07 -6.88 7.04
N GLN A 783 44.57 -7.14 5.85
CA GLN A 783 45.16 -8.41 5.43
C GLN A 783 46.46 -8.10 4.72
N LEU A 784 47.53 -8.84 5.00
CA LEU A 784 48.88 -8.55 4.55
C LEU A 784 49.56 -9.81 3.99
N ASP A 785 49.99 -9.75 2.74
CA ASP A 785 50.95 -10.66 2.13
C ASP A 785 52.34 -10.03 2.20
N LEU A 786 53.26 -10.74 2.86
CA LEU A 786 54.65 -10.35 3.02
C LEU A 786 55.54 -11.30 2.21
N GLY A 787 56.35 -10.74 1.32
CA GLY A 787 57.52 -11.42 0.79
C GLY A 787 58.76 -10.77 1.38
N ILE A 788 59.49 -11.46 2.26
CA ILE A 788 60.66 -10.93 2.98
C ILE A 788 61.86 -11.85 2.84
N TYR A 789 63.06 -11.27 2.71
CA TYR A 789 64.34 -11.97 2.66
C TYR A 789 65.16 -11.83 3.98
N SER A 790 64.55 -11.31 5.05
CA SER A 790 65.19 -11.04 6.35
C SER A 790 64.17 -10.82 7.48
N THR A 791 64.63 -10.79 8.74
CA THR A 791 63.73 -10.56 9.88
C THR A 791 63.31 -9.10 10.04
N ILE A 792 62.00 -8.83 10.08
CA ILE A 792 61.42 -7.47 10.26
C ILE A 792 60.40 -7.41 11.41
N GLU A 793 60.22 -6.21 11.95
CA GLU A 793 59.16 -5.84 12.88
C GLU A 793 58.19 -4.85 12.24
N LEU A 794 56.90 -5.07 12.44
CA LEU A 794 55.85 -4.13 12.00
C LEU A 794 55.26 -3.41 13.21
N HIS A 795 55.16 -2.08 13.12
CA HIS A 795 54.68 -1.21 14.20
C HIS A 795 53.48 -0.38 13.74
N TYR A 796 52.45 -0.27 14.60
CA TYR A 796 51.32 0.63 14.41
C TYR A 796 51.49 1.91 15.21
N LEU A 797 51.31 3.06 14.55
CA LEU A 797 51.40 4.36 15.21
C LEU A 797 50.05 5.08 15.18
N LYS A 798 49.77 5.78 16.27
CA LYS A 798 48.70 6.78 16.37
C LYS A 798 49.32 8.10 16.78
N SER A 799 49.26 9.09 15.91
CA SER A 799 49.81 10.43 16.16
C SER A 799 51.29 10.38 16.60
N GLY A 800 52.08 9.51 15.97
CA GLY A 800 53.50 9.32 16.26
C GLY A 800 53.84 8.48 17.50
N VAL A 801 52.85 7.86 18.16
CA VAL A 801 53.05 6.98 19.32
C VAL A 801 52.78 5.53 18.94
N ILE A 802 53.76 4.64 19.14
CA ILE A 802 53.65 3.20 18.93
C ILE A 802 52.54 2.63 19.82
N GLN A 803 51.53 2.01 19.22
CA GLN A 803 50.35 1.48 19.93
C GLN A 803 50.59 0.05 20.40
N GLN A 804 51.01 -0.87 19.51
CA GLN A 804 51.50 -2.23 19.81
C GLN A 804 52.37 -2.76 18.65
N PRO A 805 53.44 -3.55 18.91
CA PRO A 805 54.14 -4.32 17.89
C PRO A 805 53.31 -5.55 17.48
N ILE A 806 53.21 -5.81 16.17
CA ILE A 806 52.40 -6.92 15.60
C ILE A 806 53.10 -8.26 15.78
N GLY A 807 54.43 -8.28 15.63
CA GLY A 807 55.21 -9.49 15.64
C GLY A 807 56.58 -9.28 15.00
N VAL A 808 57.46 -10.26 15.20
CA VAL A 808 58.77 -10.38 14.56
C VAL A 808 58.64 -11.46 13.49
N TYR A 809 58.90 -11.15 12.23
CA TYR A 809 58.71 -12.06 11.08
C TYR A 809 60.06 -12.36 10.44
N SER A 810 60.40 -13.63 10.17
CA SER A 810 61.72 -14.02 9.65
C SER A 810 61.66 -14.78 8.32
N ASP A 811 62.79 -14.88 7.62
CA ASP A 811 62.94 -15.44 6.26
C ASP A 811 62.50 -16.91 6.13
N ASP A 812 62.34 -17.66 7.23
CA ASP A 812 61.82 -19.04 7.20
C ASP A 812 60.29 -19.12 6.93
N ASP A 813 59.59 -17.98 6.86
CA ASP A 813 58.12 -17.87 6.66
C ASP A 813 57.71 -17.51 5.22
N GLN A 814 58.40 -18.06 4.21
CA GLN A 814 58.32 -17.69 2.77
C GLN A 814 56.93 -17.79 2.07
N ASP A 815 55.82 -18.05 2.75
CA ASP A 815 54.46 -18.06 2.16
C ASP A 815 53.35 -17.85 3.21
N ASN A 816 53.58 -17.00 4.22
CA ASN A 816 52.56 -16.75 5.26
C ASN A 816 51.71 -15.51 4.97
N LEU A 817 50.43 -15.76 4.64
CA LEU A 817 49.37 -14.78 4.75
C LEU A 817 49.18 -14.40 6.24
N ILE A 818 49.53 -13.17 6.61
CA ILE A 818 49.35 -12.69 7.98
C ILE A 818 47.98 -12.04 8.11
N GLN A 819 47.11 -12.70 8.88
CA GLN A 819 45.80 -12.17 9.30
C GLN A 819 45.87 -11.86 10.79
N ASP A 820 46.02 -10.58 11.15
CA ASP A 820 45.99 -10.15 12.54
C ASP A 820 44.87 -9.12 12.79
N SER A 821 44.46 -8.98 14.05
CA SER A 821 43.44 -8.03 14.48
C SER A 821 44.09 -6.78 15.06
N VAL A 822 43.92 -5.62 14.40
CA VAL A 822 44.59 -4.37 14.82
C VAL A 822 43.80 -3.63 15.89
N PRO A 823 44.47 -2.96 16.84
CA PRO A 823 43.85 -1.93 17.67
C PRO A 823 43.15 -0.84 16.83
N THR A 824 41.98 -0.40 17.29
CA THR A 824 41.19 0.62 16.60
C THR A 824 41.85 2.00 16.62
N GLY A 825 41.91 2.67 15.46
CA GLY A 825 42.26 4.09 15.35
C GLY A 825 43.75 4.44 15.26
N PHE A 826 44.59 3.61 14.65
CA PHE A 826 45.95 3.99 14.20
C PHE A 826 45.89 4.86 12.93
N ASP A 827 46.92 5.68 12.68
CA ASP A 827 47.01 6.57 11.52
C ASP A 827 48.24 6.32 10.62
N GLN A 828 49.12 5.42 11.02
CA GLN A 828 50.36 5.12 10.30
C GLN A 828 50.86 3.69 10.56
N ILE A 829 51.54 3.09 9.56
CA ILE A 829 52.22 1.80 9.66
C ILE A 829 53.71 1.98 9.31
N GLU A 830 54.58 1.41 10.12
CA GLU A 830 56.03 1.41 9.94
C GLU A 830 56.62 0.00 9.93
N VAL A 831 57.67 -0.19 9.13
CA VAL A 831 58.53 -1.39 9.12
C VAL A 831 59.87 -1.03 9.74
N TYR A 832 60.32 -1.84 10.70
CA TYR A 832 61.60 -1.73 11.38
C TYR A 832 62.44 -3.01 11.16
N ASN A 833 63.72 -2.86 10.85
CA ASN A 833 64.63 -4.00 10.69
C ASN A 833 65.38 -4.27 12.00
N SER A 834 65.05 -5.38 12.69
CA SER A 834 65.47 -5.62 14.08
C SER A 834 66.55 -6.70 14.31
N TYR A 835 67.09 -7.38 13.29
CA TYR A 835 67.90 -8.58 13.53
C TYR A 835 69.39 -8.34 13.87
N ASP A 836 69.82 -9.05 14.92
CA ASP A 836 71.20 -9.28 15.36
C ASP A 836 71.30 -10.81 15.58
N PHE A 837 71.76 -11.63 14.62
CA PHE A 837 72.41 -12.95 14.80
C PHE A 837 72.51 -13.74 13.45
N TYR A 838 73.74 -13.97 12.96
CA TYR A 838 74.15 -14.96 11.92
C TYR A 838 73.37 -15.02 10.58
N ASN A 839 73.66 -14.09 9.63
CA ASN A 839 74.00 -14.34 8.20
C ASN A 839 74.02 -13.02 7.38
N HIS A 840 74.76 -13.01 6.27
CA HIS A 840 75.31 -11.86 5.53
C HIS A 840 74.33 -11.03 4.65
N PHE A 841 73.25 -10.46 5.19
CA PHE A 841 72.44 -9.47 4.46
C PHE A 841 72.24 -8.19 5.30
N ASP A 842 72.83 -7.07 4.86
CA ASP A 842 72.79 -5.78 5.56
C ASP A 842 71.49 -4.98 5.31
N ASN A 843 70.70 -5.38 4.30
CA ASN A 843 69.44 -4.75 3.92
C ASN A 843 68.28 -5.76 3.92
N ALA A 844 67.11 -5.31 4.42
CA ALA A 844 65.86 -6.03 4.33
C ALA A 844 65.07 -5.54 3.10
N GLU A 845 64.98 -6.37 2.06
CA GLU A 845 64.10 -6.12 0.91
C GLU A 845 62.83 -6.94 1.02
N GLY A 846 61.69 -6.32 0.72
CA GLY A 846 60.41 -7.03 0.71
C GLY A 846 59.27 -6.28 0.05
N SER A 847 58.18 -7.00 -0.22
CA SER A 847 56.94 -6.44 -0.74
C SER A 847 55.78 -6.66 0.22
N LEU A 848 54.97 -5.62 0.38
CA LEU A 848 53.77 -5.61 1.19
C LEU A 848 52.56 -5.48 0.27
N LYS A 849 51.69 -6.48 0.25
CA LYS A 849 50.41 -6.41 -0.44
C LYS A 849 49.28 -6.59 0.54
N GLY A 850 48.34 -5.66 0.58
CA GLY A 850 47.27 -5.74 1.55
C GLY A 850 46.08 -4.88 1.25
N THR A 851 44.98 -5.15 1.94
CA THR A 851 43.75 -4.36 1.83
C THR A 851 43.40 -3.81 3.20
N ILE A 852 43.19 -2.50 3.29
CA ILE A 852 42.72 -1.83 4.50
C ILE A 852 41.25 -1.49 4.32
N SER A 853 40.37 -2.01 5.18
CA SER A 853 38.94 -1.72 5.17
C SER A 853 38.57 -0.76 6.29
N PHE A 854 37.89 0.34 5.98
CA PHE A 854 37.37 1.29 6.98
C PHE A 854 35.89 1.00 7.28
N ALA A 855 35.53 0.78 8.54
CA ALA A 855 34.12 0.64 8.91
C ALA A 855 33.42 2.02 8.97
N SER A 856 32.20 2.13 8.45
CA SER A 856 31.30 3.25 8.78
C SER A 856 30.66 3.02 10.16
N ASN A 857 30.20 4.10 10.81
CA ASN A 857 29.58 4.11 12.14
C ASN A 857 28.19 3.41 12.21
N SER A 858 28.07 2.19 11.70
CA SER A 858 26.88 1.34 11.90
C SER A 858 27.30 -0.05 12.34
N SER A 859 26.91 -0.40 13.55
CA SER A 859 27.07 -1.68 14.20
C SER A 859 26.43 -2.82 13.40
N ARG A 860 27.25 -3.67 12.77
CA ARG A 860 27.05 -5.13 12.56
C ARG A 860 28.25 -5.72 11.83
N ASN A 861 29.03 -6.57 12.52
CA ASN A 861 30.10 -7.37 11.94
C ASN A 861 29.56 -8.76 11.55
N THR A 862 29.87 -9.25 10.34
CA THR A 862 29.93 -10.70 10.03
C THR A 862 31.11 -10.98 9.08
N PHE A 863 31.77 -12.13 9.29
CA PHE A 863 33.05 -12.59 8.74
C PHE A 863 32.89 -13.30 7.38
N VAL A 864 33.95 -13.35 6.55
CA VAL A 864 34.13 -14.41 5.53
C VAL A 864 35.63 -14.77 5.36
N PHE A 865 35.87 -16.08 5.30
CA PHE A 865 37.13 -16.78 5.03
C PHE A 865 37.57 -16.64 3.57
N LEU A 866 38.89 -16.60 3.33
CA LEU A 866 39.45 -16.92 2.02
C LEU A 866 40.36 -18.15 2.11
N LYS A 867 39.98 -19.14 1.31
CA LYS A 867 40.74 -20.33 0.94
C LYS A 867 41.21 -20.12 -0.50
N ASN A 868 42.48 -20.42 -0.80
CA ASN A 868 43.05 -20.88 -2.08
C ASN A 868 44.56 -21.00 -1.85
N LYS A 869 45.29 -22.08 -2.14
CA LYS A 869 45.14 -23.22 -3.06
C LYS A 869 45.61 -24.51 -2.37
#